data_AF-A0A2D6A3U8-F1
#
_entry.id   AF-A0A2D6A3U8-F1
#
_cell.length_a   1.000
_cell.length_b   1.000
_cell.length_c   1.000
_cell.angle_alpha   90.00
_cell.angle_beta   90.00
_cell.angle_gamma   90.00
#
_symmetry.space_group_name_H-M   'P 1'
#
loop_
_entity.id
_entity.type
_entity.pdbx_description
1 polymer ?
#
loop_
_entity_poly.entity_id
_entity_poly.type
_entity_poly.pdbx_seq_one_letter_code
_entity_poly.pdbx_strand_id
1 'polypeptide(L)'
;MATYSSWSGFRFPALVGLLAVCSCGLGGESGGAGGSIGGGIGNLGIIEHSPSDDGLQVPVDTTIEISFDGPVDSLSVHEDDISLTVGPGAPIPGTFTTKQGDTVVVFTPANVLAKATDYTLTLQPTLCDKSFRTLDMTYSFRFRTFDDVPPTLRSASVSNNETGVTRTIGFALNFDEDLDSTSINSGTVAIKDIWGTPFEADITSISDTIGVTPYQDLPGERRFVISARGGPSGLRDRSGNPLAQNWSVQFTTAADTTPPTLTGSDPGDGGSGVSPRARLEYTFSESMDPDSYEPTGLVLENAFHNPIEFTLSTSRDKKVVRLMPTAPLVPHQAYAVRFISGATGLTDVSGNSLTTSITKSFFVGLDTTGPNVATAVPSSGAVRVSPNVQFELFFNEPVKNATVSRVSVVLTGDSGSVYITPTISHDGNKLLVTPGATLAQSEDYVLRLVSGYDGIRDRAGNPMAQDFTLEFTTSVTAELPVFRISPMDSSAAVASTSKIAIVASGPVDPTTVTDTSITVKEVGGNHVMGDLRIDKGNRAIVFEPRGTLPGGKTIRVTIGGGASGVRLANGNWTTAATTSTFRTGFHFDSIPPELKMTVNEISALRNEGLVVPPYGFAIDLSFFDTGSSTVDPTSLFVQLSGPGSVPTPAALFGLTTFSASQASVQIDHANALATGKYTVAASIRDLSGNLAKTKLIKFTVADANPDVRPFERTQIVRVMFDSDRERGGKGNGQADFDEDLIDLGLMATGDPVGTNARMRQLVTDGVLRIANELFGRAPNGARKDGSVSVRLVTRKPCGAPHMKIAVGGMDPQGSQGRGYGDPSTGVLGRALFDYRNSRPNENNAGTSPGLGVFVGELFLYQARLYLDLYPHYLTIFGRTYRGLSPHMGGTPAGTHALDATVLAVSFNYNQATPNERVRYNAIMKAADDLAKVTGIVLVHEIGHSLGLVAPGMPSAGLHGDLSLHNASTGITDVMSAVIGYESMVSVKYAFRPLNLAYLREAVLLK
;
A
#
# COMPACT_ATOMS: atom_id res chain seq x y z
N MET A 1 52.79 48.16 33.02
CA MET A 1 53.45 47.70 31.77
C MET A 1 52.34 47.08 30.94
N ALA A 2 51.95 47.60 29.77
CA ALA A 2 52.74 47.85 28.57
C ALA A 2 53.22 46.53 27.92
N THR A 3 52.97 46.21 26.64
CA THR A 3 52.19 46.93 25.59
C THR A 3 52.08 46.04 24.33
N TYR A 4 50.93 46.09 23.63
CA TYR A 4 50.76 45.86 22.17
C TYR A 4 50.93 44.40 21.68
N SER A 5 50.34 43.95 20.55
CA SER A 5 49.83 44.64 19.34
C SER A 5 48.57 43.92 18.78
N SER A 6 47.38 44.54 18.70
CA SER A 6 46.82 45.32 17.55
C SER A 6 46.25 44.45 16.39
N TRP A 7 44.91 44.33 16.21
CA TRP A 7 44.01 45.20 15.40
C TRP A 7 44.12 44.99 13.87
N SER A 8 43.09 45.08 13.02
CA SER A 8 41.62 45.37 13.13
C SER A 8 40.95 44.98 11.79
N GLY A 9 39.71 44.49 11.67
CA GLY A 9 38.40 45.16 11.84
C GLY A 9 37.43 44.62 10.75
N PHE A 10 36.14 44.99 10.60
CA PHE A 10 35.26 45.92 11.31
C PHE A 10 33.80 45.70 10.83
N ARG A 11 32.77 45.66 11.71
CA ARG A 11 31.40 46.23 11.60
C ARG A 11 30.30 45.48 12.40
N PHE A 12 29.38 46.30 12.93
CA PHE A 12 28.16 46.10 13.75
C PHE A 12 26.89 46.27 12.84
N PRO A 13 25.62 46.36 13.32
CA PRO A 13 24.93 45.83 14.54
C PRO A 13 23.48 45.27 14.31
N ALA A 14 22.87 44.67 15.35
CA ALA A 14 21.45 44.82 15.86
C ALA A 14 21.04 43.54 16.64
N LEU A 15 20.66 43.48 17.94
CA LEU A 15 19.63 44.20 18.74
C LEU A 15 18.21 43.88 18.21
N VAL A 16 17.22 43.30 18.91
CA VAL A 16 16.57 43.49 20.23
C VAL A 16 15.81 42.16 20.56
N GLY A 17 15.42 41.73 21.77
CA GLY A 17 15.48 42.26 23.15
C GLY A 17 14.66 41.36 24.13
N LEU A 18 14.22 41.88 25.29
CA LEU A 18 13.44 41.18 26.33
C LEU A 18 12.15 41.97 26.67
N LEU A 19 11.02 41.31 26.98
CA LEU A 19 9.86 41.98 27.60
C LEU A 19 8.96 40.98 28.36
N ALA A 20 9.09 40.99 29.69
CA ALA A 20 8.12 40.42 30.61
C ALA A 20 7.62 41.55 31.51
N VAL A 21 6.30 41.66 31.69
CA VAL A 21 5.67 42.68 32.54
C VAL A 21 4.90 41.99 33.65
N CYS A 22 5.38 42.13 34.89
CA CYS A 22 4.57 41.84 36.06
C CYS A 22 3.54 42.96 36.28
N SER A 23 2.32 42.60 36.65
CA SER A 23 1.39 43.52 37.31
C SER A 23 0.76 42.79 38.48
N CYS A 24 1.07 43.26 39.70
CA CYS A 24 0.43 42.80 40.93
C CYS A 24 -0.71 43.76 41.28
N GLY A 25 -1.92 43.23 41.49
CA GLY A 25 -3.08 43.99 41.96
C GLY A 25 -3.83 43.20 43.03
N LEU A 26 -3.96 43.77 44.22
CA LEU A 26 -4.67 43.19 45.37
C LEU A 26 -6.12 43.69 45.44
N GLY A 27 -7.05 42.82 45.85
CA GLY A 27 -8.27 43.23 46.57
C GLY A 27 -9.59 42.56 46.15
N GLY A 28 -10.28 41.96 47.12
CA GLY A 28 -11.74 41.75 47.09
C GLY A 28 -12.22 40.30 47.12
N GLU A 29 -12.78 39.88 48.26
CA GLU A 29 -13.60 38.66 48.36
C GLU A 29 -15.01 38.89 47.77
N SER A 30 -15.61 37.89 47.11
CA SER A 30 -16.96 37.36 47.39
C SER A 30 -17.59 36.62 46.18
N GLY A 31 -18.44 35.61 46.49
CA GLY A 31 -19.50 35.13 45.58
C GLY A 31 -19.09 34.02 44.59
N GLY A 32 -19.67 32.83 44.74
CA GLY A 32 -19.48 31.72 43.78
C GLY A 32 -20.54 31.71 42.66
N ALA A 33 -20.19 31.13 41.51
CA ALA A 33 -21.06 30.35 40.61
C ALA A 33 -20.37 30.04 39.25
N GLY A 34 -20.45 28.80 38.80
CA GLY A 34 -20.57 28.43 37.37
C GLY A 34 -19.45 28.83 36.39
N GLY A 35 -18.25 28.26 36.52
CA GLY A 35 -17.23 28.29 35.45
C GLY A 35 -17.42 27.15 34.44
N SER A 36 -17.82 27.46 33.21
CA SER A 36 -17.88 26.49 32.10
C SER A 36 -16.46 26.12 31.64
N ILE A 37 -16.15 24.81 31.63
CA ILE A 37 -14.89 24.28 31.07
C ILE A 37 -15.02 24.11 29.56
N GLY A 38 -14.57 25.11 28.80
CA GLY A 38 -14.36 25.00 27.36
C GLY A 38 -13.08 24.23 27.05
N GLY A 39 -13.17 22.89 27.01
CA GLY A 39 -12.09 22.01 26.54
C GLY A 39 -11.90 22.11 25.02
N GLY A 40 -10.65 22.19 24.55
CA GLY A 40 -10.33 22.37 23.14
C GLY A 40 -10.44 21.08 22.32
N ILE A 41 -11.48 20.94 21.49
CA ILE A 41 -11.74 19.74 20.67
C ILE A 41 -10.90 19.74 19.38
N GLY A 42 -10.09 18.69 19.17
CA GLY A 42 -9.18 18.53 18.03
C GLY A 42 -8.49 17.15 18.03
N ASN A 43 -7.54 16.94 17.09
CA ASN A 43 -6.64 15.79 17.10
C ASN A 43 -5.48 16.05 18.08
N LEU A 44 -4.97 15.00 18.73
CA LEU A 44 -3.72 15.04 19.50
C LEU A 44 -2.53 14.86 18.55
N GLY A 45 -1.63 15.84 18.50
CA GLY A 45 -0.44 15.79 17.65
C GLY A 45 0.76 15.18 18.38
N ILE A 46 1.54 14.36 17.68
CA ILE A 46 2.88 13.91 18.13
C ILE A 46 3.90 14.86 17.51
N ILE A 47 4.80 15.41 18.33
CA ILE A 47 5.86 16.33 17.91
C ILE A 47 7.14 15.56 17.59
N GLU A 48 7.58 14.72 18.53
CA GLU A 48 8.84 13.98 18.49
C GLU A 48 8.79 12.81 19.48
N HIS A 49 9.74 11.89 19.36
CA HIS A 49 9.94 10.81 20.33
C HIS A 49 11.44 10.48 20.48
N SER A 50 11.79 9.93 21.64
CA SER A 50 13.12 9.38 21.94
C SER A 50 12.94 7.99 22.57
N PRO A 51 13.58 6.93 22.06
CA PRO A 51 14.55 6.91 20.95
C PRO A 51 13.94 7.31 19.61
N SER A 52 14.79 7.75 18.68
CA SER A 52 14.39 7.97 17.28
C SER A 52 13.96 6.67 16.61
N ASP A 53 13.16 6.76 15.56
CA ASP A 53 12.85 5.59 14.72
C ASP A 53 14.16 5.07 14.08
N ASP A 54 14.29 3.75 14.00
CA ASP A 54 15.54 3.04 13.65
C ASP A 54 16.77 3.41 14.51
N GLY A 55 16.57 3.93 15.73
CA GLY A 55 17.66 4.23 16.66
C GLY A 55 18.45 2.98 17.09
N LEU A 56 19.79 3.04 17.01
CA LEU A 56 20.72 1.99 17.45
C LEU A 56 21.44 2.38 18.74
N GLN A 57 22.02 1.39 19.43
CA GLN A 57 22.81 1.59 20.66
C GLN A 57 22.06 2.32 21.78
N VAL A 58 20.74 2.15 21.83
CA VAL A 58 19.85 2.81 22.81
C VAL A 58 20.11 2.27 24.22
N PRO A 59 20.48 3.09 25.22
CA PRO A 59 20.75 2.61 26.59
C PRO A 59 19.64 1.69 27.12
N VAL A 60 20.00 0.55 27.72
CA VAL A 60 19.03 -0.43 28.22
C VAL A 60 18.19 0.09 29.41
N ASP A 61 18.68 1.12 30.08
CA ASP A 61 18.01 1.89 31.12
C ASP A 61 17.27 3.13 30.57
N THR A 62 17.14 3.27 29.24
CA THR A 62 16.37 4.37 28.65
C THR A 62 14.92 4.34 29.11
N THR A 63 14.40 5.52 29.42
CA THR A 63 12.97 5.77 29.31
C THR A 63 12.64 6.06 27.85
N ILE A 64 11.41 5.75 27.43
CA ILE A 64 10.90 6.14 26.12
C ILE A 64 10.02 7.37 26.31
N GLU A 65 10.36 8.44 25.62
CA GLU A 65 9.69 9.74 25.74
C GLU A 65 8.96 10.07 24.45
N ILE A 66 7.71 10.50 24.56
CA ILE A 66 6.89 10.92 23.43
C ILE A 66 6.32 12.30 23.75
N SER A 67 6.68 13.28 22.93
CA SER A 67 6.25 14.68 23.06
C SER A 67 5.00 14.92 22.22
N PHE A 68 3.98 15.51 22.83
CA PHE A 68 2.69 15.84 22.22
C PHE A 68 2.45 17.34 22.15
N ASP A 69 1.56 17.77 21.26
CA ASP A 69 1.15 19.16 21.09
C ASP A 69 0.21 19.70 22.18
N GLY A 70 -0.11 18.88 23.19
CA GLY A 70 -0.90 19.28 24.36
C GLY A 70 -0.84 18.27 25.51
N PRO A 71 -1.41 18.62 26.68
CA PRO A 71 -1.19 17.92 27.94
C PRO A 71 -2.01 16.63 28.04
N VAL A 72 -1.37 15.46 27.97
CA VAL A 72 -1.99 14.13 27.93
C VAL A 72 -2.78 13.82 29.22
N ASP A 73 -3.95 13.17 29.12
CA ASP A 73 -4.68 12.68 30.30
C ASP A 73 -4.11 11.34 30.74
N SER A 74 -3.59 11.30 31.97
CA SER A 74 -3.13 10.12 32.70
C SER A 74 -4.05 8.88 32.64
N LEU A 75 -5.37 9.06 32.49
CA LEU A 75 -6.32 7.94 32.34
C LEU A 75 -6.23 7.22 30.98
N SER A 76 -5.44 7.75 30.04
CA SER A 76 -5.19 7.20 28.70
C SER A 76 -3.75 6.74 28.48
N VAL A 77 -2.95 6.70 29.55
CA VAL A 77 -1.54 6.37 29.48
C VAL A 77 -1.31 5.05 30.19
N HIS A 78 -1.82 3.97 29.57
CA HIS A 78 -1.65 2.60 30.05
C HIS A 78 -1.36 1.62 28.92
N GLU A 79 -1.10 0.35 29.27
CA GLU A 79 -0.57 -0.71 28.38
C GLU A 79 -1.44 -1.07 27.16
N ASP A 80 -2.71 -0.67 27.16
CA ASP A 80 -3.62 -0.83 26.01
C ASP A 80 -3.55 0.34 25.03
N ASP A 81 -3.20 1.53 25.52
CA ASP A 81 -3.05 2.76 24.73
C ASP A 81 -1.64 2.92 24.20
N ILE A 82 -0.64 2.47 24.97
CA ILE A 82 0.77 2.53 24.64
C ILE A 82 1.40 1.18 24.97
N SER A 83 1.94 0.48 23.96
CA SER A 83 2.60 -0.81 24.15
C SER A 83 3.96 -0.84 23.50
N LEU A 84 4.95 -1.35 24.24
CA LEU A 84 6.28 -1.70 23.71
C LEU A 84 6.29 -3.22 23.51
N THR A 85 6.65 -3.73 22.33
CA THR A 85 6.75 -5.17 22.06
C THR A 85 8.11 -5.54 21.46
N VAL A 86 8.45 -6.82 21.52
CA VAL A 86 9.52 -7.44 20.72
C VAL A 86 8.85 -8.32 19.68
N GLY A 87 8.91 -7.90 18.41
CA GLY A 87 8.15 -8.53 17.32
C GLY A 87 6.63 -8.62 17.63
N PRO A 88 5.94 -9.70 17.22
CA PRO A 88 4.52 -9.94 17.52
C PRO A 88 4.29 -10.49 18.95
N GLY A 89 5.22 -10.23 19.88
CA GLY A 89 5.14 -10.67 21.27
C GLY A 89 4.15 -9.89 22.13
N ALA A 90 4.00 -10.32 23.39
CA ALA A 90 3.22 -9.59 24.39
C ALA A 90 3.87 -8.23 24.74
N PRO A 91 3.09 -7.24 25.21
CA PRO A 91 3.63 -5.98 25.71
C PRO A 91 4.64 -6.18 26.84
N ILE A 92 5.72 -5.42 26.78
CA ILE A 92 6.74 -5.31 27.83
C ILE A 92 6.14 -4.48 28.98
N PRO A 93 6.13 -5.00 30.23
CA PRO A 93 5.56 -4.28 31.35
C PRO A 93 6.41 -3.05 31.70
N GLY A 94 5.74 -1.96 32.09
CA GLY A 94 6.38 -0.73 32.53
C GLY A 94 5.40 0.21 33.21
N THR A 95 5.92 1.32 33.70
CA THR A 95 5.13 2.41 34.29
C THR A 95 5.11 3.59 33.35
N PHE A 96 3.96 4.26 33.29
CA PHE A 96 3.81 5.50 32.56
C PHE A 96 3.80 6.67 33.53
N THR A 97 4.56 7.72 33.20
CA THR A 97 4.53 9.00 33.90
C THR A 97 4.41 10.13 32.89
N THR A 98 4.00 11.30 33.35
CA THR A 98 3.87 12.50 32.52
C THR A 98 4.77 13.60 33.08
N LYS A 99 5.38 14.41 32.19
CA LYS A 99 6.23 15.55 32.57
C LYS A 99 5.97 16.76 31.67
N GLN A 100 6.64 17.88 31.96
CA GLN A 100 6.50 19.17 31.26
C GLN A 100 5.05 19.71 31.20
N GLY A 101 4.27 19.55 32.28
CA GLY A 101 2.86 19.92 32.27
C GLY A 101 2.00 18.93 31.46
N ASP A 102 2.41 17.66 31.46
CA ASP A 102 1.79 16.52 30.81
C ASP A 102 1.89 16.44 29.28
N THR A 103 2.63 17.35 28.64
CA THR A 103 2.87 17.29 27.18
C THR A 103 3.87 16.20 26.77
N VAL A 104 4.60 15.61 27.71
CA VAL A 104 5.52 14.49 27.44
C VAL A 104 5.12 13.28 28.26
N VAL A 105 4.78 12.19 27.58
CA VAL A 105 4.63 10.87 28.19
C VAL A 105 5.99 10.20 28.27
N VAL A 106 6.29 9.63 29.42
CA VAL A 106 7.51 8.87 29.69
C VAL A 106 7.12 7.46 30.10
N PHE A 107 7.36 6.50 29.21
CA PHE A 107 7.30 5.08 29.53
C PHE A 107 8.64 4.65 30.15
N THR A 108 8.57 4.13 31.36
CA THR A 108 9.70 3.55 32.08
C THR A 108 9.49 2.04 32.13
N PRO A 109 10.26 1.23 31.38
CA PRO A 109 10.21 -0.23 31.46
C PRO A 109 10.36 -0.71 32.91
N ALA A 110 9.54 -1.69 33.34
CA ALA A 110 9.53 -2.15 34.73
C ALA A 110 10.82 -2.90 35.13
N ASN A 111 11.50 -3.44 34.12
CA ASN A 111 12.85 -3.98 34.20
C ASN A 111 13.70 -3.30 33.13
N VAL A 112 15.01 -3.18 33.38
CA VAL A 112 16.00 -2.80 32.37
C VAL A 112 15.77 -3.62 31.10
N LEU A 113 15.75 -2.95 29.94
CA LEU A 113 15.50 -3.62 28.65
C LEU A 113 16.61 -4.65 28.38
N ALA A 114 16.27 -5.70 27.63
CA ALA A 114 17.28 -6.65 27.20
C ALA A 114 18.29 -5.94 26.28
N LYS A 115 19.58 -6.26 26.42
CA LYS A 115 20.63 -5.82 25.47
C LYS A 115 20.37 -6.39 24.07
N ALA A 116 20.94 -5.78 23.05
CA ALA A 116 20.92 -6.28 21.66
C ALA A 116 19.53 -6.63 21.09
N THR A 117 18.47 -5.99 21.58
CA THR A 117 17.07 -6.38 21.32
C THR A 117 16.33 -5.30 20.53
N ASP A 118 15.62 -5.71 19.48
CA ASP A 118 14.80 -4.84 18.64
C ASP A 118 13.39 -4.69 19.24
N TYR A 119 13.00 -3.46 19.57
CA TYR A 119 11.71 -3.12 20.17
C TYR A 119 10.85 -2.28 19.21
N THR A 120 9.53 -2.43 19.29
CA THR A 120 8.55 -1.57 18.59
C THR A 120 7.60 -0.96 19.60
N LEU A 121 7.46 0.36 19.61
CA LEU A 121 6.44 1.05 20.40
C LEU A 121 5.23 1.34 19.52
N THR A 122 4.02 1.13 20.04
CA THR A 122 2.73 1.40 19.40
C THR A 122 1.86 2.29 20.29
N LEU A 123 1.24 3.32 19.71
CA LEU A 123 0.24 4.19 20.32
C LEU A 123 -1.11 3.97 19.66
N GLN A 124 -2.18 3.78 20.44
CA GLN A 124 -3.54 3.57 19.94
C GLN A 124 -4.35 4.87 19.84
N PRO A 125 -5.38 4.92 18.96
CA PRO A 125 -6.33 6.04 18.87
C PRO A 125 -7.08 6.39 20.17
N THR A 126 -7.02 5.55 21.20
CA THR A 126 -7.67 5.76 22.50
C THR A 126 -6.89 6.68 23.44
N LEU A 127 -5.59 6.91 23.19
CA LEU A 127 -4.76 7.92 23.85
C LEU A 127 -5.39 9.32 23.70
N CYS A 128 -5.48 10.09 24.80
CA CYS A 128 -6.11 11.41 24.80
C CYS A 128 -5.44 12.45 25.68
N ASP A 129 -5.80 13.71 25.48
CA ASP A 129 -5.33 14.86 26.26
C ASP A 129 -6.39 15.41 27.23
N LYS A 130 -5.97 16.27 28.16
CA LYS A 130 -6.83 16.91 29.17
C LYS A 130 -7.81 17.93 28.59
N SER A 131 -7.70 18.23 27.30
CA SER A 131 -8.69 18.96 26.50
C SER A 131 -9.66 18.03 25.75
N PHE A 132 -9.53 16.71 25.97
CA PHE A 132 -10.27 15.60 25.37
C PHE A 132 -9.99 15.38 23.87
N ARG A 133 -8.83 15.85 23.38
CA ARG A 133 -8.32 15.49 22.05
C ARG A 133 -7.78 14.07 22.05
N THR A 134 -7.91 13.34 20.96
CA THR A 134 -7.44 11.94 20.82
C THR A 134 -6.55 11.78 19.59
N LEU A 135 -5.69 10.76 19.54
CA LEU A 135 -4.96 10.39 18.33
C LEU A 135 -5.92 9.96 17.21
N ASP A 136 -5.75 10.41 15.96
CA ASP A 136 -6.64 10.04 14.84
C ASP A 136 -6.40 8.63 14.26
N MET A 137 -5.21 8.05 14.46
CA MET A 137 -4.81 6.71 14.00
C MET A 137 -3.81 6.07 14.97
N THR A 138 -3.59 4.76 14.84
CA THR A 138 -2.46 4.07 15.49
C THR A 138 -1.14 4.62 14.94
N TYR A 139 -0.15 4.83 15.81
CA TYR A 139 1.20 5.30 15.47
C TYR A 139 2.24 4.32 16.02
N SER A 140 3.36 4.10 15.33
CA SER A 140 4.41 3.19 15.79
C SER A 140 5.80 3.54 15.27
N PHE A 141 6.83 3.24 16.06
CA PHE A 141 8.26 3.36 15.71
C PHE A 141 9.07 2.22 16.36
N ARG A 142 10.31 2.00 15.92
CA ARG A 142 11.19 0.92 16.41
C ARG A 142 12.62 1.38 16.74
N PHE A 143 13.33 0.63 17.58
CA PHE A 143 14.73 0.89 17.96
C PHE A 143 15.43 -0.37 18.49
N ARG A 144 16.76 -0.38 18.54
CA ARG A 144 17.61 -1.45 19.09
C ARG A 144 18.42 -0.99 20.30
N THR A 145 18.38 -1.79 21.36
CA THR A 145 19.07 -1.49 22.62
C THR A 145 20.59 -1.71 22.59
N PHE A 146 21.25 -1.09 23.57
CA PHE A 146 22.68 -1.10 23.81
C PHE A 146 23.22 -2.51 23.95
N ASP A 147 24.45 -2.66 23.49
CA ASP A 147 25.09 -3.93 23.31
C ASP A 147 26.61 -3.70 23.26
N ASP A 148 27.33 -4.37 24.15
CA ASP A 148 28.77 -4.25 24.40
C ASP A 148 29.50 -5.60 24.30
N VAL A 149 28.78 -6.66 23.95
CA VAL A 149 29.35 -7.98 23.74
C VAL A 149 29.85 -8.00 22.30
N PRO A 150 31.15 -8.26 22.04
CA PRO A 150 31.61 -8.44 20.68
C PRO A 150 31.21 -9.83 20.16
N PRO A 151 30.91 -9.96 18.86
CA PRO A 151 30.51 -11.24 18.28
C PRO A 151 31.63 -12.27 18.45
N THR A 152 31.24 -13.48 18.85
CA THR A 152 32.13 -14.63 19.01
C THR A 152 31.76 -15.74 18.03
N LEU A 153 32.78 -16.39 17.46
CA LEU A 153 32.55 -17.50 16.55
C LEU A 153 32.16 -18.75 17.34
N ARG A 154 30.89 -19.17 17.26
CA ARG A 154 30.40 -20.41 17.89
C ARG A 154 30.94 -21.66 17.21
N SER A 155 30.96 -21.67 15.88
CA SER A 155 31.43 -22.82 15.10
C SER A 155 31.87 -22.42 13.70
N ALA A 156 32.74 -23.24 13.12
CA ALA A 156 33.05 -23.23 11.70
C ALA A 156 32.69 -24.58 11.10
N SER A 157 32.41 -24.62 9.79
CA SER A 157 32.18 -25.87 9.05
C SER A 157 33.44 -26.74 8.89
N VAL A 158 34.59 -26.27 9.37
CA VAL A 158 35.87 -26.99 9.39
C VAL A 158 36.57 -26.83 10.75
N SER A 159 37.13 -27.92 11.25
CA SER A 159 37.92 -27.98 12.48
C SER A 159 39.42 -27.79 12.21
N ASN A 160 40.17 -27.37 13.24
CA ASN A 160 41.61 -27.19 13.09
C ASN A 160 42.35 -28.53 12.92
N ASN A 161 43.13 -28.63 11.85
CA ASN A 161 43.76 -29.83 11.31
C ASN A 161 42.80 -30.92 10.79
N GLU A 162 41.55 -30.56 10.44
CA GLU A 162 40.64 -31.51 9.80
C GLU A 162 41.20 -32.01 8.46
N THR A 163 40.89 -33.27 8.12
CA THR A 163 41.35 -33.94 6.90
C THR A 163 40.17 -34.60 6.19
N GLY A 164 40.17 -34.60 4.86
CA GLY A 164 39.04 -35.13 4.10
C GLY A 164 37.92 -34.11 3.87
N VAL A 165 38.22 -32.82 4.06
CA VAL A 165 37.25 -31.73 3.86
C VAL A 165 36.82 -31.66 2.40
N THR A 166 35.52 -31.45 2.16
CA THR A 166 34.96 -31.30 0.81
C THR A 166 35.65 -30.20 0.00
N ARG A 167 35.72 -30.39 -1.33
CA ARG A 167 36.42 -29.50 -2.27
C ARG A 167 35.53 -28.43 -2.91
N THR A 168 34.21 -28.64 -2.91
CA THR A 168 33.24 -27.99 -3.81
C THR A 168 32.13 -27.23 -3.09
N ILE A 169 32.13 -27.18 -1.76
CA ILE A 169 31.08 -26.56 -0.94
C ILE A 169 31.66 -25.35 -0.21
N GLY A 170 30.86 -24.29 -0.07
CA GLY A 170 31.21 -23.12 0.72
C GLY A 170 31.34 -23.44 2.21
N PHE A 171 32.22 -22.70 2.89
CA PHE A 171 32.43 -22.79 4.33
C PHE A 171 31.44 -21.91 5.07
N ALA A 172 31.01 -22.34 6.25
CA ALA A 172 30.16 -21.54 7.13
C ALA A 172 30.93 -21.16 8.40
N LEU A 173 30.84 -19.88 8.77
CA LEU A 173 31.31 -19.34 10.05
C LEU A 173 30.07 -18.83 10.80
N ASN A 174 29.65 -19.56 11.82
CA ASN A 174 28.45 -19.25 12.60
C ASN A 174 28.89 -18.52 13.88
N PHE A 175 28.43 -17.28 14.04
CA PHE A 175 28.68 -16.46 15.22
C PHE A 175 27.58 -16.68 16.26
N ASP A 176 27.64 -15.96 17.38
CA ASP A 176 26.63 -16.00 18.42
C ASP A 176 25.49 -14.99 18.27
N GLU A 177 25.67 -14.02 17.37
CA GLU A 177 24.78 -12.89 17.15
C GLU A 177 24.84 -12.34 15.71
N ASP A 178 23.88 -11.46 15.38
CA ASP A 178 23.71 -10.87 14.06
C ASP A 178 24.83 -9.87 13.70
N LEU A 179 25.48 -10.11 12.56
CA LEU A 179 26.58 -9.26 12.09
C LEU A 179 26.13 -8.02 11.32
N ASP A 180 26.93 -6.96 11.41
CA ASP A 180 26.84 -5.82 10.49
C ASP A 180 27.42 -6.22 9.12
N SER A 181 26.52 -6.31 8.14
CA SER A 181 26.84 -6.59 6.74
C SER A 181 27.91 -5.67 6.13
N THR A 182 28.06 -4.42 6.60
CA THR A 182 29.07 -3.49 6.06
C THR A 182 30.50 -3.84 6.51
N SER A 183 30.63 -4.56 7.62
CA SER A 183 31.92 -5.04 8.15
C SER A 183 32.46 -6.29 7.42
N ILE A 184 31.64 -6.94 6.59
CA ILE A 184 31.91 -8.25 5.97
C ILE A 184 32.45 -8.05 4.55
N ASN A 185 33.71 -8.40 4.32
CA ASN A 185 34.37 -8.30 3.02
C ASN A 185 35.64 -9.18 2.96
N SER A 186 36.30 -9.24 1.81
CA SER A 186 37.52 -10.05 1.58
C SER A 186 38.75 -9.62 2.40
N GLY A 187 38.71 -8.43 3.03
CA GLY A 187 39.70 -7.99 4.01
C GLY A 187 39.40 -8.44 5.44
N THR A 188 38.15 -8.85 5.73
CA THR A 188 37.72 -9.30 7.07
C THR A 188 37.44 -10.80 7.14
N VAL A 189 37.15 -11.49 6.03
CA VAL A 189 37.07 -12.96 5.97
C VAL A 189 37.77 -13.47 4.71
N ALA A 190 38.60 -14.51 4.83
CA ALA A 190 39.33 -15.09 3.71
C ALA A 190 39.72 -16.55 3.92
N ILE A 191 39.72 -17.32 2.82
CA ILE A 191 40.39 -18.61 2.68
C ILE A 191 41.73 -18.42 1.94
N LYS A 192 42.77 -19.16 2.34
CA LYS A 192 44.15 -19.02 1.85
C LYS A 192 44.82 -20.38 1.66
N ASP A 193 45.81 -20.47 0.78
CA ASP A 193 46.72 -21.61 0.74
C ASP A 193 47.75 -21.61 1.88
N ILE A 194 48.58 -22.65 1.94
CA ILE A 194 49.70 -22.78 2.89
C ILE A 194 50.78 -21.69 2.77
N TRP A 195 50.83 -20.95 1.66
CA TRP A 195 51.78 -19.85 1.44
C TRP A 195 51.17 -18.48 1.76
N GLY A 196 49.90 -18.45 2.20
CA GLY A 196 49.17 -17.25 2.57
C GLY A 196 48.47 -16.54 1.40
N THR A 197 48.50 -17.12 0.20
CA THR A 197 47.82 -16.60 -0.98
C THR A 197 46.31 -16.73 -0.78
N PRO A 198 45.53 -15.63 -0.82
CA PRO A 198 44.08 -15.71 -0.71
C PRO A 198 43.47 -16.35 -1.95
N PHE A 199 42.54 -17.28 -1.72
CA PHE A 199 41.63 -17.77 -2.74
C PHE A 199 40.46 -16.79 -2.85
N GLU A 200 40.09 -16.47 -4.08
CA GLU A 200 38.92 -15.62 -4.32
C GLU A 200 37.63 -16.40 -3.98
N ALA A 201 36.73 -15.75 -3.25
CA ALA A 201 35.47 -16.34 -2.79
C ALA A 201 34.34 -15.31 -2.77
N ASP A 202 33.11 -15.77 -3.00
CA ASP A 202 31.92 -15.03 -2.59
C ASP A 202 31.80 -15.09 -1.07
N ILE A 203 31.50 -13.96 -0.45
CA ILE A 203 31.24 -13.85 0.98
C ILE A 203 29.80 -13.36 1.15
N THR A 204 28.97 -14.18 1.77
CA THR A 204 27.55 -13.89 2.02
C THR A 204 27.29 -13.86 3.52
N SER A 205 26.26 -13.15 3.96
CA SER A 205 25.87 -13.09 5.37
C SER A 205 24.36 -13.14 5.52
N ILE A 206 23.88 -14.03 6.38
CA ILE A 206 22.48 -14.08 6.82
C ILE A 206 22.50 -14.14 8.34
N SER A 207 21.99 -13.09 8.99
CA SER A 207 21.97 -12.96 10.46
C SER A 207 23.36 -13.15 11.09
N ASP A 208 23.60 -14.27 11.78
CA ASP A 208 24.80 -14.64 12.51
C ASP A 208 25.80 -15.47 11.69
N THR A 209 25.45 -15.81 10.45
CA THR A 209 26.17 -16.80 9.65
C THR A 209 26.84 -16.16 8.45
N ILE A 210 28.17 -16.27 8.35
CA ILE A 210 28.94 -15.92 7.15
C ILE A 210 29.16 -17.18 6.31
N GLY A 211 28.70 -17.14 5.06
CA GLY A 211 29.07 -18.09 4.01
C GLY A 211 30.32 -17.62 3.26
N VAL A 212 31.28 -18.51 3.03
CA VAL A 212 32.50 -18.27 2.25
C VAL A 212 32.59 -19.32 1.15
N THR A 213 32.23 -18.98 -0.07
CA THR A 213 32.21 -19.91 -1.21
C THR A 213 33.37 -19.59 -2.15
N PRO A 214 34.47 -20.37 -2.15
CA PRO A 214 35.54 -20.20 -3.15
C PRO A 214 34.95 -20.29 -4.56
N TYR A 215 35.43 -19.47 -5.49
CA TYR A 215 34.92 -19.56 -6.87
C TYR A 215 35.34 -20.88 -7.52
N GLN A 216 36.63 -21.23 -7.43
CA GLN A 216 37.13 -22.51 -7.92
C GLN A 216 37.07 -23.60 -6.85
N ASP A 217 36.92 -24.85 -7.29
CA ASP A 217 37.08 -26.02 -6.44
C ASP A 217 38.50 -26.01 -5.83
N LEU A 218 38.61 -26.47 -4.58
CA LEU A 218 39.90 -26.56 -3.90
C LEU A 218 40.66 -27.81 -4.40
N PRO A 219 41.94 -27.69 -4.79
CA PRO A 219 42.81 -28.84 -5.10
C PRO A 219 42.73 -29.96 -4.05
N GLY A 220 42.68 -31.21 -4.51
CA GLY A 220 42.66 -32.39 -3.63
C GLY A 220 43.93 -32.56 -2.79
N GLU A 221 43.79 -33.22 -1.64
CA GLU A 221 44.86 -33.53 -0.67
C GLU A 221 45.74 -32.32 -0.22
N ARG A 222 45.23 -31.10 -0.38
CA ARG A 222 45.97 -29.85 -0.15
C ARG A 222 45.51 -29.18 1.13
N ARG A 223 46.46 -28.53 1.82
CA ARG A 223 46.20 -27.74 3.03
C ARG A 223 45.77 -26.32 2.70
N PHE A 224 44.81 -25.82 3.47
CA PHE A 224 44.28 -24.45 3.39
C PHE A 224 44.09 -23.87 4.79
N VAL A 225 43.96 -22.54 4.87
CA VAL A 225 43.66 -21.78 6.08
C VAL A 225 42.42 -20.94 5.83
N ILE A 226 41.38 -21.06 6.65
CA ILE A 226 40.26 -20.11 6.70
C ILE A 226 40.45 -19.16 7.87
N SER A 227 40.09 -17.88 7.70
CA SER A 227 40.36 -16.83 8.68
C SER A 227 39.27 -15.75 8.71
N ALA A 228 39.02 -15.22 9.91
CA ALA A 228 38.16 -14.07 10.19
C ALA A 228 38.96 -13.04 11.01
N ARG A 229 38.86 -11.76 10.63
CA ARG A 229 39.63 -10.66 11.21
C ARG A 229 38.87 -10.00 12.34
N GLY A 230 39.54 -9.82 13.48
CA GLY A 230 39.04 -9.04 14.61
C GLY A 230 39.67 -7.64 14.72
N GLY A 231 39.29 -6.94 15.78
CA GLY A 231 39.75 -5.58 16.10
C GLY A 231 39.04 -4.47 15.32
N PRO A 232 39.46 -3.19 15.46
CA PRO A 232 38.70 -2.03 14.98
C PRO A 232 38.46 -1.92 13.46
N SER A 233 39.06 -2.79 12.66
CA SER A 233 38.84 -2.89 11.21
C SER A 233 38.56 -4.35 10.78
N GLY A 234 38.07 -5.16 11.70
CA GLY A 234 37.58 -6.52 11.50
C GLY A 234 36.05 -6.56 11.38
N LEU A 235 35.50 -7.77 11.54
CA LEU A 235 34.06 -8.02 11.63
C LEU A 235 33.43 -7.29 12.82
N ARG A 236 32.16 -6.88 12.68
CA ARG A 236 31.35 -6.24 13.71
C ARG A 236 29.94 -6.84 13.77
N ASP A 237 29.32 -6.79 14.93
CA ASP A 237 27.87 -6.99 15.09
C ASP A 237 27.06 -5.79 14.54
N ARG A 238 25.73 -5.90 14.46
CA ARG A 238 24.83 -4.78 14.09
C ARG A 238 24.90 -3.58 15.04
N SER A 239 25.38 -3.81 16.25
CA SER A 239 25.54 -2.83 17.31
C SER A 239 26.85 -2.03 17.16
N GLY A 240 27.77 -2.49 16.31
CA GLY A 240 29.06 -1.90 16.00
C GLY A 240 30.25 -2.48 16.77
N ASN A 241 30.10 -3.46 17.66
CA ASN A 241 31.24 -4.00 18.43
C ASN A 241 32.11 -4.91 17.56
N PRO A 242 33.44 -4.74 17.56
CA PRO A 242 34.33 -5.53 16.71
C PRO A 242 34.71 -6.87 17.33
N LEU A 243 34.64 -7.95 16.55
CA LEU A 243 35.15 -9.29 16.88
C LEU A 243 36.51 -9.17 17.60
N ALA A 244 36.62 -9.72 18.82
CA ALA A 244 37.69 -9.33 19.74
C ALA A 244 39.12 -9.69 19.27
N GLN A 245 39.29 -10.80 18.54
CA GLN A 245 40.60 -11.28 18.05
C GLN A 245 40.46 -11.89 16.65
N ASN A 246 41.57 -11.94 15.91
CA ASN A 246 41.61 -12.72 14.67
C ASN A 246 41.40 -14.20 14.99
N TRP A 247 40.54 -14.86 14.23
CA TRP A 247 40.35 -16.30 14.26
C TRP A 247 40.88 -16.93 12.97
N SER A 248 41.49 -18.11 13.06
CA SER A 248 41.89 -18.89 11.88
C SER A 248 42.10 -20.36 12.23
N VAL A 249 41.76 -21.24 11.30
CA VAL A 249 42.07 -22.68 11.39
C VAL A 249 42.63 -23.19 10.06
N GLN A 250 43.47 -24.22 10.12
CA GLN A 250 43.98 -24.92 8.95
C GLN A 250 43.28 -26.27 8.75
N PHE A 251 43.10 -26.72 7.51
CA PHE A 251 42.50 -28.02 7.18
C PHE A 251 43.11 -28.61 5.91
N THR A 252 42.81 -29.87 5.60
CA THR A 252 43.27 -30.59 4.39
C THR A 252 42.05 -31.12 3.63
N THR A 253 41.98 -30.83 2.33
CA THR A 253 40.92 -31.32 1.45
C THR A 253 40.96 -32.84 1.27
N ALA A 254 39.82 -33.43 0.91
CA ALA A 254 39.72 -34.80 0.44
C ALA A 254 40.57 -35.05 -0.81
N ALA A 255 40.95 -36.30 -1.02
CA ALA A 255 41.50 -36.73 -2.30
C ALA A 255 40.47 -36.56 -3.41
N ASP A 256 40.97 -36.26 -4.60
CA ASP A 256 40.17 -36.13 -5.79
C ASP A 256 40.61 -37.15 -6.82
N THR A 257 39.68 -37.99 -7.25
CA THR A 257 39.91 -39.09 -8.20
C THR A 257 38.89 -39.07 -9.33
N THR A 258 38.19 -37.95 -9.54
CA THR A 258 37.14 -37.82 -10.55
C THR A 258 37.72 -37.15 -11.78
N PRO A 259 37.71 -37.78 -12.97
CA PRO A 259 38.11 -37.11 -14.19
C PRO A 259 37.11 -36.01 -14.59
N PRO A 260 37.60 -34.82 -15.02
CA PRO A 260 36.72 -33.77 -15.52
C PRO A 260 35.95 -34.22 -16.77
N THR A 261 34.75 -33.67 -16.95
CA THR A 261 33.87 -33.93 -18.10
C THR A 261 33.37 -32.62 -18.70
N LEU A 262 33.17 -32.58 -20.02
CA LEU A 262 32.63 -31.40 -20.72
C LEU A 262 31.10 -31.37 -20.60
N THR A 263 30.57 -30.39 -19.88
CA THR A 263 29.14 -30.20 -19.57
C THR A 263 28.45 -29.16 -20.46
N GLY A 264 29.20 -28.22 -21.03
CA GLY A 264 28.69 -27.16 -21.90
C GLY A 264 29.63 -26.83 -23.06
N SER A 265 29.06 -26.40 -24.18
CA SER A 265 29.81 -25.94 -25.37
C SER A 265 29.01 -24.88 -26.11
N ASP A 266 29.63 -23.74 -26.35
CA ASP A 266 29.13 -22.64 -27.18
C ASP A 266 30.23 -22.18 -28.16
N PRO A 267 30.18 -22.54 -29.44
CA PRO A 267 29.08 -23.20 -30.14
C PRO A 267 28.76 -24.60 -29.64
N GLY A 268 27.49 -24.97 -29.72
CA GLY A 268 27.05 -26.35 -29.54
C GLY A 268 27.66 -27.27 -30.61
N ASP A 269 27.73 -28.57 -30.30
CA ASP A 269 28.26 -29.57 -31.25
C ASP A 269 27.37 -29.67 -32.49
N GLY A 270 27.97 -29.54 -33.68
CA GLY A 270 27.25 -29.37 -34.94
C GLY A 270 26.62 -27.99 -35.15
N GLY A 271 26.93 -27.00 -34.30
CA GLY A 271 26.40 -25.64 -34.37
C GLY A 271 26.71 -24.97 -35.71
N SER A 272 25.77 -24.17 -36.22
CA SER A 272 25.87 -23.51 -37.52
C SER A 272 25.58 -22.01 -37.42
N GLY A 273 26.10 -21.24 -38.38
CA GLY A 273 25.96 -19.78 -38.36
C GLY A 273 26.87 -19.08 -37.34
N VAL A 274 27.88 -19.78 -36.81
CA VAL A 274 28.83 -19.25 -35.82
C VAL A 274 29.60 -18.07 -36.40
N SER A 275 29.79 -17.01 -35.62
CA SER A 275 30.55 -15.85 -36.09
C SER A 275 31.98 -16.20 -36.52
N PRO A 276 32.49 -15.65 -37.64
CA PRO A 276 33.91 -15.62 -37.98
C PRO A 276 34.82 -15.08 -36.87
N ARG A 277 34.27 -14.33 -35.91
CA ARG A 277 34.99 -13.76 -34.75
C ARG A 277 34.59 -14.41 -33.43
N ALA A 278 33.90 -15.55 -33.44
CA ALA A 278 33.38 -16.17 -32.22
C ALA A 278 34.48 -16.47 -31.17
N ARG A 279 34.22 -16.06 -29.92
CA ARG A 279 34.88 -16.62 -28.74
C ARG A 279 34.19 -17.95 -28.43
N LEU A 280 34.92 -19.05 -28.52
CA LEU A 280 34.41 -20.39 -28.25
C LEU A 280 34.49 -20.63 -26.75
N GLU A 281 33.38 -21.00 -26.12
CA GLU A 281 33.22 -21.15 -24.68
C GLU A 281 32.85 -22.60 -24.34
N TYR A 282 33.56 -23.21 -23.39
CA TYR A 282 33.43 -24.62 -23.05
C TYR A 282 33.44 -24.80 -21.53
N THR A 283 32.40 -25.46 -21.01
CA THR A 283 32.18 -25.64 -19.57
C THR A 283 32.45 -27.08 -19.17
N PHE A 284 33.17 -27.27 -18.07
CA PHE A 284 33.50 -28.56 -17.47
C PHE A 284 32.68 -28.82 -16.19
N SER A 285 32.71 -30.06 -15.69
CA SER A 285 32.08 -30.46 -14.43
C SER A 285 32.77 -29.87 -13.18
N GLU A 286 34.06 -29.58 -13.28
CA GLU A 286 34.89 -29.09 -12.19
C GLU A 286 35.99 -28.14 -12.67
N SER A 287 36.70 -27.54 -11.72
CA SER A 287 37.73 -26.54 -11.97
C SER A 287 38.94 -27.15 -12.67
N MET A 288 39.26 -26.60 -13.84
CA MET A 288 40.38 -27.06 -14.67
C MET A 288 41.70 -26.39 -14.25
N ASP A 289 42.83 -27.09 -14.42
CA ASP A 289 44.14 -26.48 -14.24
C ASP A 289 44.49 -25.63 -15.47
N PRO A 290 44.63 -24.29 -15.34
CA PRO A 290 44.96 -23.41 -16.47
C PRO A 290 46.28 -23.77 -17.16
N ASP A 291 47.24 -24.34 -16.42
CA ASP A 291 48.56 -24.70 -16.96
C ASP A 291 48.51 -25.98 -17.82
N SER A 292 47.42 -26.75 -17.76
CA SER A 292 47.25 -28.01 -18.52
C SER A 292 46.70 -27.83 -19.94
N TYR A 293 46.20 -26.65 -20.30
CA TYR A 293 45.65 -26.40 -21.65
C TYR A 293 46.74 -26.36 -22.73
N GLU A 294 47.88 -25.75 -22.42
CA GLU A 294 48.98 -25.51 -23.37
C GLU A 294 50.22 -26.34 -23.01
N PRO A 295 51.00 -26.87 -23.98
CA PRO A 295 50.84 -26.76 -25.43
C PRO A 295 50.09 -27.95 -26.06
N THR A 296 49.59 -28.90 -25.27
CA THR A 296 49.06 -30.19 -25.76
C THR A 296 47.72 -30.62 -25.17
N GLY A 297 47.11 -29.87 -24.25
CA GLY A 297 45.80 -30.19 -23.70
C GLY A 297 44.63 -29.82 -24.62
N LEU A 298 44.84 -28.85 -25.52
CA LEU A 298 43.80 -28.24 -26.34
C LEU A 298 44.29 -27.92 -27.76
N VAL A 299 43.49 -28.23 -28.77
CA VAL A 299 43.76 -27.87 -30.18
C VAL A 299 42.47 -27.37 -30.85
N LEU A 300 42.53 -26.23 -31.52
CA LEU A 300 41.51 -25.80 -32.50
C LEU A 300 42.05 -26.10 -33.91
N GLU A 301 41.27 -26.79 -34.74
CA GLU A 301 41.66 -27.18 -36.10
C GLU A 301 40.54 -26.93 -37.12
N ASN A 302 40.91 -26.74 -38.39
CA ASN A 302 39.95 -26.65 -39.49
C ASN A 302 39.60 -28.03 -40.08
N ALA A 303 38.65 -28.07 -41.02
CA ALA A 303 38.23 -29.29 -41.74
C ALA A 303 39.34 -30.06 -42.48
N PHE A 304 40.58 -29.55 -42.55
CA PHE A 304 41.75 -30.20 -43.12
C PHE A 304 42.80 -30.59 -42.05
N HIS A 305 42.43 -30.57 -40.77
CA HIS A 305 43.29 -30.81 -39.60
C HIS A 305 44.50 -29.87 -39.48
N ASN A 306 44.44 -28.66 -40.05
CA ASN A 306 45.44 -27.64 -39.78
C ASN A 306 45.08 -26.93 -38.47
N PRO A 307 46.02 -26.77 -37.52
CA PRO A 307 45.77 -26.03 -36.28
C PRO A 307 45.54 -24.54 -36.55
N ILE A 308 44.76 -23.91 -35.68
CA ILE A 308 44.42 -22.49 -35.70
C ILE A 308 44.90 -21.87 -34.39
N GLU A 309 45.71 -20.82 -34.50
CA GLU A 309 46.19 -20.04 -33.37
C GLU A 309 45.03 -19.35 -32.62
N PHE A 310 44.97 -19.49 -31.30
CA PHE A 310 43.99 -18.82 -30.43
C PHE A 310 44.66 -18.27 -29.15
N THR A 311 43.97 -17.35 -28.48
CA THR A 311 44.28 -16.95 -27.11
C THR A 311 43.29 -17.59 -26.15
N LEU A 312 43.75 -17.93 -24.95
CA LEU A 312 42.97 -18.65 -23.94
C LEU A 312 42.67 -17.76 -22.73
N SER A 313 41.47 -17.91 -22.17
CA SER A 313 41.07 -17.32 -20.89
C SER A 313 40.12 -18.27 -20.15
N THR A 314 40.13 -18.25 -18.81
CA THR A 314 39.21 -19.05 -17.99
C THR A 314 38.26 -18.16 -17.19
N SER A 315 37.12 -18.70 -16.76
CA SER A 315 36.29 -18.11 -15.72
C SER A 315 36.97 -18.12 -14.34
N ARG A 316 36.41 -17.37 -13.39
CA ARG A 316 36.90 -17.26 -12.00
C ARG A 316 36.82 -18.58 -11.22
N ASP A 317 35.84 -19.41 -11.54
CA ASP A 317 35.70 -20.78 -11.04
C ASP A 317 36.57 -21.80 -11.78
N LYS A 318 37.27 -21.39 -12.85
CA LYS A 318 38.06 -22.23 -13.76
C LYS A 318 37.28 -23.39 -14.41
N LYS A 319 35.95 -23.38 -14.35
CA LYS A 319 35.10 -24.42 -14.99
C LYS A 319 34.82 -24.09 -16.45
N VAL A 320 34.97 -22.84 -16.86
CA VAL A 320 34.75 -22.38 -18.24
C VAL A 320 36.07 -21.97 -18.87
N VAL A 321 36.46 -22.61 -19.97
CA VAL A 321 37.56 -22.16 -20.84
C VAL A 321 37.01 -21.46 -22.07
N ARG A 322 37.75 -20.46 -22.53
CA ARG A 322 37.31 -19.57 -23.60
C ARG A 322 38.46 -19.32 -24.58
N LEU A 323 38.29 -19.82 -25.80
CA LEU A 323 39.24 -19.68 -26.89
C LEU A 323 38.82 -18.49 -27.77
N MET A 324 39.76 -17.62 -28.11
CA MET A 324 39.56 -16.55 -29.07
C MET A 324 40.57 -16.70 -30.21
N PRO A 325 40.16 -17.15 -31.41
CA PRO A 325 41.04 -17.25 -32.58
C PRO A 325 41.77 -15.93 -32.86
N THR A 326 43.08 -15.99 -33.10
CA THR A 326 43.90 -14.79 -33.33
C THR A 326 43.63 -14.12 -34.67
N ALA A 327 43.07 -14.87 -35.63
CA ALA A 327 42.55 -14.38 -36.90
C ALA A 327 41.10 -14.84 -37.08
N PRO A 328 40.26 -14.08 -37.82
CA PRO A 328 38.89 -14.50 -38.11
C PRO A 328 38.84 -15.87 -38.82
N LEU A 329 37.93 -16.73 -38.37
CA LEU A 329 37.64 -18.01 -38.99
C LEU A 329 37.01 -17.81 -40.38
N VAL A 330 37.27 -18.73 -41.30
CA VAL A 330 36.79 -18.62 -42.68
C VAL A 330 35.29 -18.98 -42.74
N PRO A 331 34.42 -18.11 -43.29
CA PRO A 331 33.02 -18.42 -43.51
C PRO A 331 32.78 -19.66 -44.36
N HIS A 332 31.67 -20.35 -44.10
CA HIS A 332 31.26 -21.59 -44.77
C HIS A 332 32.27 -22.76 -44.63
N GLN A 333 33.12 -22.73 -43.60
CA GLN A 333 34.02 -23.83 -43.26
C GLN A 333 33.64 -24.45 -41.90
N ALA A 334 33.88 -25.76 -41.78
CA ALA A 334 33.79 -26.48 -40.51
C ALA A 334 35.12 -26.41 -39.74
N TYR A 335 35.02 -26.27 -38.42
CA TYR A 335 36.12 -26.25 -37.47
C TYR A 335 35.82 -27.20 -36.31
N ALA A 336 36.87 -27.68 -35.64
CA ALA A 336 36.76 -28.58 -34.50
C ALA A 336 37.70 -28.16 -33.37
N VAL A 337 37.21 -28.18 -32.13
CA VAL A 337 38.03 -28.06 -30.91
C VAL A 337 38.20 -29.44 -30.30
N ARG A 338 39.45 -29.79 -29.97
CA ARG A 338 39.87 -31.09 -29.44
C ARG A 338 40.52 -30.90 -28.08
N PHE A 339 39.92 -31.51 -27.06
CA PHE A 339 40.45 -31.60 -25.70
C PHE A 339 41.14 -32.95 -25.56
N ILE A 340 42.42 -32.96 -25.20
CA ILE A 340 43.28 -34.14 -25.26
C ILE A 340 43.41 -34.78 -23.87
N SER A 341 43.31 -36.11 -23.83
CA SER A 341 43.43 -36.93 -22.63
C SER A 341 44.81 -37.59 -22.54
N GLY A 342 45.34 -37.78 -21.33
CA GLY A 342 46.56 -38.54 -21.05
C GLY A 342 47.55 -37.80 -20.16
N ALA A 343 48.75 -38.35 -19.97
CA ALA A 343 49.78 -37.82 -19.07
C ALA A 343 50.37 -36.44 -19.47
N THR A 344 50.03 -35.94 -20.66
CA THR A 344 50.36 -34.59 -21.16
C THR A 344 49.11 -33.89 -21.72
N GLY A 345 47.93 -34.37 -21.35
CA GLY A 345 46.64 -33.82 -21.73
C GLY A 345 46.08 -32.89 -20.66
N LEU A 346 44.82 -32.51 -20.85
CA LEU A 346 44.10 -31.58 -19.99
C LEU A 346 43.73 -32.20 -18.64
N THR A 347 43.97 -31.47 -17.54
CA THR A 347 43.70 -31.92 -16.17
C THR A 347 42.85 -30.95 -15.36
N ASP A 348 42.19 -31.45 -14.32
CA ASP A 348 41.61 -30.61 -13.26
C ASP A 348 42.68 -29.99 -12.34
N VAL A 349 42.27 -29.11 -11.42
CA VAL A 349 43.15 -28.50 -10.39
C VAL A 349 43.74 -29.48 -9.36
N SER A 350 43.38 -30.76 -9.42
CA SER A 350 43.95 -31.85 -8.61
C SER A 350 44.93 -32.73 -9.42
N GLY A 351 44.96 -32.60 -10.74
CA GLY A 351 45.79 -33.38 -11.67
C GLY A 351 45.10 -34.57 -12.35
N ASN A 352 43.78 -34.75 -12.24
CA ASN A 352 43.10 -35.84 -12.96
C ASN A 352 42.93 -35.47 -14.45
N SER A 353 43.44 -36.32 -15.34
CA SER A 353 43.23 -36.20 -16.79
C SER A 353 41.80 -36.56 -17.19
N LEU A 354 41.30 -35.92 -18.26
CA LEU A 354 40.14 -36.41 -19.02
C LEU A 354 40.24 -37.93 -19.29
N THR A 355 39.13 -38.66 -19.15
CA THR A 355 39.06 -40.11 -19.40
C THR A 355 39.31 -40.48 -20.87
N THR A 356 38.80 -39.66 -21.79
CA THR A 356 38.99 -39.78 -23.23
C THR A 356 39.08 -38.39 -23.85
N SER A 357 39.68 -38.30 -25.04
CA SER A 357 39.77 -37.03 -25.77
C SER A 357 38.40 -36.66 -26.35
N ILE A 358 38.00 -35.40 -26.21
CA ILE A 358 36.68 -34.88 -26.62
C ILE A 358 36.87 -34.00 -27.85
N THR A 359 36.00 -34.12 -28.85
CA THR A 359 35.97 -33.24 -30.03
C THR A 359 34.62 -32.55 -30.13
N LYS A 360 34.60 -31.25 -30.45
CA LYS A 360 33.40 -30.44 -30.67
C LYS A 360 33.51 -29.70 -31.99
N SER A 361 32.55 -29.91 -32.89
CA SER A 361 32.59 -29.35 -34.25
C SER A 361 31.55 -28.25 -34.45
N PHE A 362 31.85 -27.26 -35.30
CA PHE A 362 30.92 -26.19 -35.66
C PHE A 362 31.18 -25.64 -37.07
N PHE A 363 30.21 -24.92 -37.61
CA PHE A 363 30.22 -24.37 -38.97
C PHE A 363 30.04 -22.84 -38.96
N VAL A 364 31.01 -22.15 -39.55
CA VAL A 364 31.11 -20.69 -39.50
C VAL A 364 30.18 -20.02 -40.53
N GLY A 365 29.38 -19.06 -40.06
CA GLY A 365 28.48 -18.24 -40.87
C GLY A 365 29.15 -16.97 -41.44
N LEU A 366 28.32 -16.01 -41.83
CA LEU A 366 28.75 -14.70 -42.36
C LEU A 366 28.59 -13.55 -41.36
N ASP A 367 27.89 -13.80 -40.24
CA ASP A 367 27.53 -12.78 -39.27
C ASP A 367 28.72 -12.38 -38.39
N THR A 368 29.03 -11.09 -38.34
CA THR A 368 30.19 -10.52 -37.64
C THR A 368 29.84 -9.29 -36.80
N THR A 369 28.55 -8.97 -36.68
CA THR A 369 28.02 -7.80 -35.98
C THR A 369 27.27 -8.26 -34.75
N GLY A 370 27.54 -7.63 -33.60
CA GLY A 370 26.79 -7.91 -32.38
C GLY A 370 25.63 -6.96 -32.15
N PRO A 371 24.72 -7.34 -31.23
CA PRO A 371 23.47 -6.63 -31.04
C PRO A 371 23.72 -5.22 -30.50
N ASN A 372 22.81 -4.31 -30.83
CA ASN A 372 22.80 -2.93 -30.40
C ASN A 372 21.37 -2.55 -30.01
N VAL A 373 21.22 -1.77 -28.95
CA VAL A 373 19.92 -1.18 -28.58
C VAL A 373 19.57 -0.12 -29.61
N ALA A 374 18.58 -0.41 -30.45
CA ALA A 374 18.06 0.50 -31.46
C ALA A 374 17.19 1.61 -30.85
N THR A 375 16.37 1.29 -29.85
CA THR A 375 15.58 2.26 -29.07
C THR A 375 15.42 1.80 -27.63
N ALA A 376 15.24 2.76 -26.71
CA ALA A 376 14.91 2.52 -25.32
C ALA A 376 13.80 3.47 -24.83
N VAL A 377 12.97 2.99 -23.91
CA VAL A 377 11.94 3.75 -23.20
C VAL A 377 12.12 3.53 -21.69
N PRO A 378 12.33 4.58 -20.87
CA PRO A 378 12.62 5.97 -21.26
C PRO A 378 13.88 6.10 -22.13
N SER A 379 14.06 7.25 -22.78
CA SER A 379 15.30 7.57 -23.49
C SER A 379 16.42 7.92 -22.50
N SER A 380 17.69 7.74 -22.90
CA SER A 380 18.82 8.26 -22.12
C SER A 380 18.77 9.78 -22.01
N GLY A 381 19.20 10.34 -20.88
CA GLY A 381 19.05 11.75 -20.51
C GLY A 381 17.62 12.16 -20.10
N ALA A 382 16.71 11.21 -19.87
CA ALA A 382 15.34 11.53 -19.46
C ALA A 382 15.31 12.06 -18.02
N VAL A 383 14.96 13.33 -17.84
CA VAL A 383 14.68 13.91 -16.51
C VAL A 383 13.22 13.65 -16.11
N ARG A 384 12.94 13.51 -14.81
CA ARG A 384 11.59 13.33 -14.24
C ARG A 384 10.88 12.04 -14.68
N VAL A 385 11.64 10.95 -14.83
CA VAL A 385 11.10 9.60 -15.02
C VAL A 385 10.30 9.17 -13.79
N SER A 386 9.24 8.37 -13.98
CA SER A 386 8.45 7.85 -12.85
C SER A 386 9.32 6.98 -11.93
N PRO A 387 9.28 7.19 -10.60
CA PRO A 387 9.80 6.25 -9.61
C PRO A 387 9.33 4.79 -9.78
N ASN A 388 8.20 4.55 -10.46
CA ASN A 388 7.67 3.24 -10.79
C ASN A 388 7.93 2.85 -12.26
N VAL A 389 9.08 3.23 -12.82
CA VAL A 389 9.45 2.96 -14.22
C VAL A 389 9.64 1.48 -14.51
N GLN A 390 9.20 1.06 -15.70
CA GLN A 390 9.59 -0.18 -16.34
C GLN A 390 10.29 0.19 -17.65
N PHE A 391 11.47 -0.37 -17.89
CA PHE A 391 12.27 -0.06 -19.07
C PHE A 391 11.97 -1.04 -20.20
N GLU A 392 11.82 -0.52 -21.42
CA GLU A 392 11.76 -1.31 -22.64
C GLU A 392 12.97 -0.98 -23.51
N LEU A 393 13.74 -1.99 -23.92
CA LEU A 393 14.88 -1.85 -24.84
C LEU A 393 14.65 -2.75 -26.05
N PHE A 394 14.80 -2.20 -27.25
CA PHE A 394 14.63 -2.92 -28.51
C PHE A 394 15.97 -3.07 -29.21
N PHE A 395 16.32 -4.27 -29.64
CA PHE A 395 17.56 -4.55 -30.35
C PHE A 395 17.37 -4.52 -31.88
N ASN A 396 18.44 -4.24 -32.61
CA ASN A 396 18.48 -4.37 -34.07
C ASN A 396 18.42 -5.83 -34.55
N GLU A 397 18.72 -6.79 -33.67
CA GLU A 397 18.79 -8.22 -33.98
C GLU A 397 18.54 -9.12 -32.75
N PRO A 398 18.21 -10.42 -32.95
CA PRO A 398 17.87 -11.33 -31.86
C PRO A 398 19.01 -11.60 -30.86
N VAL A 399 18.83 -11.14 -29.62
CA VAL A 399 19.67 -11.48 -28.48
C VAL A 399 19.50 -12.95 -28.08
N LYS A 400 20.61 -13.59 -27.68
CA LYS A 400 20.64 -14.94 -27.09
C LYS A 400 20.21 -14.88 -25.64
N ASN A 401 19.01 -15.40 -25.35
CA ASN A 401 18.36 -15.39 -24.03
C ASN A 401 19.28 -15.79 -22.86
N ALA A 402 20.12 -16.83 -23.04
CA ALA A 402 21.05 -17.28 -22.00
C ALA A 402 22.09 -16.22 -21.55
N THR A 403 22.27 -15.13 -22.31
CA THR A 403 23.16 -14.02 -21.95
C THR A 403 22.45 -12.88 -21.20
N VAL A 404 21.12 -12.91 -21.06
CA VAL A 404 20.33 -11.89 -20.37
C VAL A 404 20.22 -12.26 -18.89
N SER A 405 20.87 -11.49 -18.02
CA SER A 405 20.94 -11.76 -16.58
C SER A 405 21.12 -10.47 -15.76
N ARG A 406 21.19 -10.60 -14.43
CA ARG A 406 21.52 -9.52 -13.49
C ARG A 406 23.00 -9.09 -13.53
N VAL A 407 23.84 -9.82 -14.26
CA VAL A 407 25.25 -9.47 -14.47
C VAL A 407 25.40 -8.65 -15.75
N SER A 408 24.63 -9.00 -16.80
CA SER A 408 24.65 -8.31 -18.10
C SER A 408 23.67 -7.13 -18.20
N VAL A 409 22.75 -6.98 -17.24
CA VAL A 409 21.87 -5.84 -17.07
C VAL A 409 21.98 -5.37 -15.63
N VAL A 410 22.32 -4.10 -15.41
CA VAL A 410 22.55 -3.51 -14.08
C VAL A 410 21.86 -2.15 -13.99
N LEU A 411 21.17 -1.86 -12.88
CA LEU A 411 20.62 -0.54 -12.56
C LEU A 411 21.30 -0.02 -11.28
N THR A 412 21.78 1.22 -11.29
CA THR A 412 22.48 1.85 -10.17
C THR A 412 21.94 3.26 -9.97
N GLY A 413 21.75 3.69 -8.72
CA GLY A 413 21.49 5.09 -8.34
C GLY A 413 22.52 5.60 -7.33
N ASP A 414 22.31 6.80 -6.79
CA ASP A 414 23.19 7.39 -5.76
C ASP A 414 23.28 6.51 -4.51
N SER A 415 22.19 5.80 -4.19
CA SER A 415 22.08 4.82 -3.11
C SER A 415 22.72 3.45 -3.40
N GLY A 416 23.27 3.22 -4.60
CA GLY A 416 23.93 1.99 -5.02
C GLY A 416 23.14 1.14 -6.02
N SER A 417 23.43 -0.16 -6.09
CA SER A 417 22.80 -1.07 -7.07
C SER A 417 21.36 -1.41 -6.71
N VAL A 418 20.45 -1.25 -7.68
CA VAL A 418 19.02 -1.54 -7.54
C VAL A 418 18.72 -2.97 -7.98
N TYR A 419 17.94 -3.71 -7.19
CA TYR A 419 17.43 -5.02 -7.58
C TYR A 419 16.50 -4.91 -8.80
N ILE A 420 16.78 -5.65 -9.87
CA ILE A 420 15.97 -5.66 -11.11
C ILE A 420 15.65 -7.08 -11.60
N THR A 421 14.57 -7.20 -12.35
CA THR A 421 14.19 -8.41 -13.08
C THR A 421 14.20 -8.13 -14.60
N PRO A 422 15.23 -8.58 -15.33
CA PRO A 422 15.29 -8.50 -16.79
C PRO A 422 14.59 -9.71 -17.46
N THR A 423 13.83 -9.49 -18.52
CA THR A 423 13.20 -10.55 -19.34
C THR A 423 13.25 -10.21 -20.84
N ILE A 424 13.68 -11.17 -21.67
CA ILE A 424 13.72 -11.01 -23.14
C ILE A 424 12.49 -11.65 -23.81
N SER A 425 12.04 -11.08 -24.92
CA SER A 425 10.99 -11.63 -25.76
C SER A 425 11.42 -12.93 -26.46
N HIS A 426 10.44 -13.75 -26.86
CA HIS A 426 10.69 -15.07 -27.49
C HIS A 426 11.43 -14.98 -28.84
N ASP A 427 11.23 -13.89 -29.59
CA ASP A 427 11.98 -13.61 -30.81
C ASP A 427 13.41 -13.08 -30.53
N GLY A 428 13.68 -12.59 -29.31
CA GLY A 428 14.98 -12.06 -28.87
C GLY A 428 15.18 -10.57 -29.08
N ASN A 429 14.18 -9.84 -29.59
CA ASN A 429 14.35 -8.45 -30.02
C ASN A 429 13.96 -7.39 -28.98
N LYS A 430 13.25 -7.74 -27.89
CA LYS A 430 12.81 -6.80 -26.84
C LYS A 430 13.21 -7.28 -25.45
N LEU A 431 13.93 -6.45 -24.71
CA LEU A 431 14.25 -6.62 -23.29
C LEU A 431 13.36 -5.71 -22.44
N LEU A 432 12.74 -6.30 -21.43
CA LEU A 432 11.96 -5.61 -20.40
C LEU A 432 12.76 -5.63 -19.09
N VAL A 433 12.91 -4.50 -18.41
CA VAL A 433 13.60 -4.43 -17.11
C VAL A 433 12.66 -3.78 -16.09
N THR A 434 12.44 -4.45 -14.96
CA THR A 434 11.56 -3.97 -13.88
C THR A 434 12.33 -3.89 -12.55
N PRO A 435 12.41 -2.72 -11.90
CA PRO A 435 12.90 -2.58 -10.53
C PRO A 435 12.08 -3.42 -9.53
N GLY A 436 12.74 -3.95 -8.49
CA GLY A 436 12.08 -4.73 -7.43
C GLY A 436 11.33 -3.89 -6.39
N ALA A 437 11.58 -2.58 -6.35
CA ALA A 437 10.90 -1.60 -5.50
C ALA A 437 10.77 -0.27 -6.26
N THR A 438 9.87 0.60 -5.78
CA THR A 438 9.80 2.00 -6.24
C THR A 438 11.14 2.69 -6.00
N LEU A 439 11.66 3.38 -7.02
CA LEU A 439 12.89 4.15 -6.93
C LEU A 439 12.70 5.39 -6.03
N ALA A 440 13.81 5.99 -5.58
CA ALA A 440 13.74 7.28 -4.89
C ALA A 440 13.23 8.39 -5.80
N GLN A 441 12.78 9.51 -5.22
CA GLN A 441 12.26 10.68 -5.94
C GLN A 441 13.35 11.73 -6.10
N SER A 442 13.46 12.32 -7.30
CA SER A 442 14.50 13.30 -7.66
C SER A 442 15.95 12.79 -7.52
N GLU A 443 16.18 11.49 -7.70
CA GLU A 443 17.49 10.83 -7.67
C GLU A 443 17.93 10.47 -9.10
N ASP A 444 19.24 10.54 -9.38
CA ASP A 444 19.82 10.14 -10.66
C ASP A 444 20.14 8.64 -10.68
N TYR A 445 19.87 8.00 -11.82
CA TYR A 445 20.03 6.56 -12.03
C TYR A 445 20.65 6.27 -13.40
N VAL A 446 21.38 5.15 -13.47
CA VAL A 446 22.00 4.62 -14.69
C VAL A 446 21.59 3.16 -14.87
N LEU A 447 20.84 2.87 -15.93
CA LEU A 447 20.67 1.51 -16.44
C LEU A 447 21.79 1.20 -17.43
N ARG A 448 22.54 0.12 -17.20
CA ARG A 448 23.67 -0.32 -18.02
C ARG A 448 23.44 -1.73 -18.53
N LEU A 449 23.53 -1.92 -19.84
CA LEU A 449 23.72 -3.23 -20.47
C LEU A 449 25.21 -3.43 -20.70
N VAL A 450 25.75 -4.51 -20.14
CA VAL A 450 27.17 -4.83 -20.19
C VAL A 450 27.53 -5.43 -21.54
N SER A 451 28.65 -4.97 -22.08
CA SER A 451 29.20 -5.38 -23.37
C SER A 451 30.28 -6.44 -23.28
N GLY A 452 30.82 -6.84 -24.43
CA GLY A 452 31.75 -7.95 -24.52
C GLY A 452 31.08 -9.30 -24.24
N TYR A 453 31.90 -10.36 -24.24
CA TYR A 453 31.41 -11.74 -24.24
C TYR A 453 30.76 -12.21 -22.93
N ASP A 454 31.11 -11.60 -21.81
CA ASP A 454 30.47 -11.84 -20.52
C ASP A 454 29.17 -11.00 -20.35
N GLY A 455 28.88 -10.13 -21.32
CA GLY A 455 27.67 -9.34 -21.47
C GLY A 455 26.65 -9.94 -22.46
N ILE A 456 25.83 -9.07 -23.05
CA ILE A 456 24.78 -9.43 -24.01
C ILE A 456 25.39 -9.85 -25.36
N ARG A 457 24.93 -10.98 -25.93
CA ARG A 457 25.33 -11.51 -27.25
C ARG A 457 24.13 -11.84 -28.14
N ASP A 458 24.33 -11.87 -29.46
CA ASP A 458 23.37 -12.43 -30.42
C ASP A 458 23.40 -13.97 -30.46
N ARG A 459 22.67 -14.56 -31.42
CA ARG A 459 22.61 -16.00 -31.68
C ARG A 459 23.85 -16.59 -32.40
N ALA A 460 24.60 -15.79 -33.16
CA ALA A 460 25.85 -16.19 -33.83
C ALA A 460 27.07 -16.15 -32.88
N GLY A 461 26.91 -15.53 -31.72
CA GLY A 461 27.90 -15.38 -30.66
C GLY A 461 28.60 -14.02 -30.63
N ASN A 462 28.22 -13.03 -31.46
CA ASN A 462 28.86 -11.72 -31.38
C ASN A 462 28.34 -10.94 -30.15
N PRO A 463 29.22 -10.28 -29.38
CA PRO A 463 28.82 -9.47 -28.23
C PRO A 463 28.43 -8.04 -28.63
N MET A 464 27.67 -7.35 -27.78
CA MET A 464 27.58 -5.89 -27.84
C MET A 464 29.00 -5.29 -27.87
N ALA A 465 29.24 -4.33 -28.76
CA ALA A 465 30.57 -3.77 -28.99
C ALA A 465 31.01 -2.74 -27.93
N GLN A 466 30.05 -2.13 -27.24
CA GLN A 466 30.24 -1.15 -26.17
C GLN A 466 29.06 -1.22 -25.20
N ASP A 467 29.27 -0.83 -23.94
CA ASP A 467 28.19 -0.76 -22.95
C ASP A 467 27.10 0.21 -23.45
N PHE A 468 25.84 -0.18 -23.30
CA PHE A 468 24.73 0.76 -23.49
C PHE A 468 24.35 1.33 -22.13
N THR A 469 24.47 2.65 -21.98
CA THR A 469 24.07 3.40 -20.79
C THR A 469 22.83 4.26 -21.06
N LEU A 470 21.88 4.18 -20.13
CA LEU A 470 20.66 4.97 -20.09
C LEU A 470 20.65 5.69 -18.74
N GLU A 471 21.02 6.96 -18.78
CA GLU A 471 21.02 7.86 -17.63
C GLU A 471 19.65 8.53 -17.52
N PHE A 472 19.12 8.68 -16.30
CA PHE A 472 17.84 9.36 -16.07
C PHE A 472 17.72 9.89 -14.64
N THR A 473 16.95 10.96 -14.46
CA THR A 473 16.58 11.49 -13.13
C THR A 473 15.14 11.08 -12.85
N THR A 474 14.81 10.60 -11.65
CA THR A 474 13.42 10.39 -11.27
C THR A 474 12.67 11.70 -11.00
N SER A 475 11.34 11.62 -10.94
CA SER A 475 10.48 12.77 -10.69
C SER A 475 10.32 13.11 -9.20
N VAL A 476 9.82 14.32 -8.93
CA VAL A 476 9.48 14.85 -7.60
C VAL A 476 8.23 14.21 -6.97
N THR A 477 7.57 13.29 -7.69
CA THR A 477 6.42 12.51 -7.20
C THR A 477 6.23 11.25 -8.05
N ALA A 478 5.69 10.19 -7.44
CA ALA A 478 5.32 8.95 -8.11
C ALA A 478 3.97 9.01 -8.88
N GLU A 479 3.21 10.11 -8.76
CA GLU A 479 1.87 10.23 -9.35
C GLU A 479 1.87 10.33 -10.88
N LEU A 480 1.45 9.27 -11.56
CA LEU A 480 1.30 9.27 -13.01
C LEU A 480 0.08 10.13 -13.46
N PRO A 481 0.13 10.76 -14.64
CA PRO A 481 -1.03 11.44 -15.20
C PRO A 481 -2.17 10.47 -15.49
N VAL A 482 -3.38 10.88 -15.14
CA VAL A 482 -4.60 10.19 -15.59
C VAL A 482 -5.29 11.10 -16.59
N PHE A 483 -5.38 10.64 -17.84
CA PHE A 483 -6.11 11.32 -18.91
C PHE A 483 -7.48 10.70 -19.10
N ARG A 484 -8.51 11.54 -19.24
CA ARG A 484 -9.90 11.14 -19.51
C ARG A 484 -10.30 11.70 -20.85
N ILE A 485 -10.45 10.81 -21.84
CA ILE A 485 -10.80 11.14 -23.22
C ILE A 485 -12.32 11.04 -23.38
N SER A 486 -12.93 12.07 -23.96
CA SER A 486 -14.31 12.09 -24.47
C SER A 486 -14.25 12.35 -25.99
N PRO A 487 -14.87 11.55 -26.86
CA PRO A 487 -15.77 10.43 -26.55
C PRO A 487 -15.05 9.28 -25.83
N MET A 488 -15.81 8.55 -25.00
CA MET A 488 -15.27 7.41 -24.26
C MET A 488 -14.87 6.26 -25.19
N ASP A 489 -13.93 5.43 -24.76
CA ASP A 489 -13.51 4.28 -25.54
C ASP A 489 -14.69 3.35 -25.87
N SER A 490 -14.64 2.78 -27.06
CA SER A 490 -15.64 1.91 -27.67
C SER A 490 -17.04 2.54 -27.87
N SER A 491 -17.19 3.86 -27.68
CA SER A 491 -18.45 4.57 -27.98
C SER A 491 -18.84 4.41 -29.45
N ALA A 492 -20.13 4.18 -29.72
CA ALA A 492 -20.66 4.02 -31.07
C ALA A 492 -21.58 5.18 -31.47
N ALA A 493 -21.74 5.38 -32.78
CA ALA A 493 -22.60 6.39 -33.40
C ALA A 493 -22.29 7.86 -33.03
N VAL A 494 -21.08 8.16 -32.55
CA VAL A 494 -20.64 9.52 -32.17
C VAL A 494 -20.88 10.52 -33.30
N ALA A 495 -21.66 11.58 -33.05
CA ALA A 495 -21.99 12.58 -34.07
C ALA A 495 -20.75 13.13 -34.80
N SER A 496 -20.80 13.26 -36.13
CA SER A 496 -19.66 13.66 -36.96
C SER A 496 -19.16 15.09 -36.73
N THR A 497 -19.96 15.93 -36.07
CA THR A 497 -19.59 17.26 -35.56
C THR A 497 -18.83 17.25 -34.24
N SER A 498 -18.72 16.09 -33.58
CA SER A 498 -18.10 16.01 -32.26
C SER A 498 -16.61 16.36 -32.32
N LYS A 499 -16.17 17.29 -31.46
CA LYS A 499 -14.76 17.47 -31.14
C LYS A 499 -14.25 16.34 -30.24
N ILE A 500 -12.97 16.37 -29.89
CA ILE A 500 -12.39 15.46 -28.89
C ILE A 500 -11.92 16.29 -27.69
N ALA A 501 -12.25 15.84 -26.49
CA ALA A 501 -11.98 16.53 -25.23
C ALA A 501 -11.18 15.63 -24.30
N ILE A 502 -10.15 16.18 -23.66
CA ILE A 502 -9.23 15.45 -22.78
C ILE A 502 -9.09 16.25 -21.48
N VAL A 503 -9.40 15.61 -20.35
CA VAL A 503 -9.18 16.18 -19.01
C VAL A 503 -8.07 15.43 -18.32
N ALA A 504 -7.10 16.15 -17.77
CA ALA A 504 -5.97 15.61 -17.00
C ALA A 504 -6.22 15.67 -15.48
N SER A 505 -5.61 14.76 -14.74
CA SER A 505 -5.67 14.72 -13.27
C SER A 505 -5.12 16.00 -12.61
N GLY A 506 -4.10 16.62 -13.21
CA GLY A 506 -3.57 17.93 -12.83
C GLY A 506 -3.34 18.85 -14.02
N PRO A 507 -2.74 20.03 -13.82
CA PRO A 507 -2.34 20.92 -14.92
C PRO A 507 -1.29 20.26 -15.81
N VAL A 508 -1.49 20.27 -17.13
CA VAL A 508 -0.48 19.85 -18.10
C VAL A 508 0.54 20.96 -18.35
N ASP A 509 1.72 20.56 -18.82
CA ASP A 509 2.73 21.46 -19.38
C ASP A 509 2.33 21.82 -20.82
N PRO A 510 1.98 23.10 -21.12
CA PRO A 510 1.54 23.51 -22.44
C PRO A 510 2.52 23.22 -23.57
N THR A 511 3.83 23.17 -23.26
CA THR A 511 4.87 22.93 -24.26
C THR A 511 4.86 21.49 -24.78
N THR A 512 4.22 20.57 -24.05
CA THR A 512 4.14 19.15 -24.39
C THR A 512 2.84 18.74 -25.08
N VAL A 513 1.93 19.68 -25.35
CA VAL A 513 0.67 19.42 -26.08
C VAL A 513 0.84 19.84 -27.53
N THR A 514 1.09 18.86 -28.40
CA THR A 514 1.38 19.06 -29.82
C THR A 514 0.63 18.03 -30.66
N ASP A 515 0.62 18.24 -31.98
CA ASP A 515 0.12 17.28 -32.96
C ASP A 515 0.91 15.97 -33.02
N THR A 516 2.10 15.93 -32.41
CA THR A 516 2.91 14.71 -32.24
C THR A 516 2.63 13.98 -30.92
N SER A 517 2.33 14.69 -29.82
CA SER A 517 2.00 14.09 -28.52
C SER A 517 0.51 13.74 -28.37
N ILE A 518 -0.39 14.33 -29.17
CA ILE A 518 -1.78 13.92 -29.29
C ILE A 518 -2.14 13.75 -30.77
N THR A 519 -2.34 12.50 -31.20
CA THR A 519 -2.74 12.18 -32.58
C THR A 519 -4.18 11.69 -32.66
N VAL A 520 -4.88 12.09 -33.73
CA VAL A 520 -6.25 11.65 -34.04
C VAL A 520 -6.25 11.09 -35.46
N LYS A 521 -6.67 9.83 -35.64
CA LYS A 521 -6.60 9.12 -36.93
C LYS A 521 -7.85 8.29 -37.18
N GLU A 522 -8.19 8.07 -38.45
CA GLU A 522 -9.07 6.96 -38.81
C GLU A 522 -8.32 5.62 -38.65
N VAL A 523 -8.96 4.59 -38.09
CA VAL A 523 -8.36 3.25 -37.97
C VAL A 523 -8.16 2.65 -39.36
N GLY A 524 -6.90 2.55 -39.79
CA GLY A 524 -6.52 2.11 -41.14
C GLY A 524 -6.54 3.22 -42.19
N GLY A 525 -6.72 4.48 -41.79
CA GLY A 525 -6.74 5.64 -42.68
C GLY A 525 -5.76 6.75 -42.26
N ASN A 526 -6.00 7.95 -42.79
CA ASN A 526 -5.14 9.11 -42.58
C ASN A 526 -5.40 9.80 -41.21
N HIS A 527 -4.54 10.75 -40.87
CA HIS A 527 -4.75 11.66 -39.74
C HIS A 527 -6.01 12.52 -39.97
N VAL A 528 -6.78 12.74 -38.93
CA VAL A 528 -7.82 13.79 -38.91
C VAL A 528 -7.10 15.12 -38.66
N MET A 529 -7.31 16.09 -39.54
CA MET A 529 -6.76 17.44 -39.35
C MET A 529 -7.61 18.21 -38.36
N GLY A 530 -6.97 18.81 -37.36
CA GLY A 530 -7.61 19.58 -36.30
C GLY A 530 -6.60 20.42 -35.54
N ASP A 531 -7.10 21.33 -34.71
CA ASP A 531 -6.33 22.24 -33.91
C ASP A 531 -6.41 21.86 -32.42
N LEU A 532 -5.27 21.84 -31.74
CA LEU A 532 -5.20 21.58 -30.30
C LEU A 532 -5.25 22.89 -29.52
N ARG A 533 -6.12 22.94 -28.51
CA ARG A 533 -6.28 24.07 -27.60
C ARG A 533 -6.21 23.60 -26.15
N ILE A 534 -5.54 24.38 -25.32
CA ILE A 534 -5.53 24.21 -23.86
C ILE A 534 -6.45 25.27 -23.23
N ASP A 535 -7.18 24.89 -22.17
CA ASP A 535 -8.02 25.79 -21.38
C ASP A 535 -8.01 25.36 -19.89
N LYS A 536 -8.74 26.10 -19.04
CA LYS A 536 -9.06 25.76 -17.64
C LYS A 536 -7.81 25.53 -16.76
N GLY A 537 -6.91 26.51 -16.73
CA GLY A 537 -5.69 26.42 -15.91
C GLY A 537 -4.78 25.26 -16.33
N ASN A 538 -4.72 24.98 -17.64
CA ASN A 538 -4.03 23.86 -18.26
C ASN A 538 -4.53 22.46 -17.85
N ARG A 539 -5.75 22.30 -17.31
CA ARG A 539 -6.31 20.96 -17.02
C ARG A 539 -7.14 20.36 -18.16
N ALA A 540 -7.55 21.18 -19.12
CA ALA A 540 -8.37 20.77 -20.25
C ALA A 540 -7.61 20.93 -21.58
N ILE A 541 -7.63 19.88 -22.41
CA ILE A 541 -7.14 19.91 -23.78
C ILE A 541 -8.30 19.56 -24.71
N VAL A 542 -8.49 20.34 -25.76
CA VAL A 542 -9.53 20.16 -26.77
C VAL A 542 -8.88 20.04 -28.13
N PHE A 543 -9.22 18.99 -28.88
CA PHE A 543 -8.90 18.85 -30.29
C PHE A 543 -10.15 19.20 -31.10
N GLU A 544 -10.08 20.29 -31.87
CA GLU A 544 -11.15 20.78 -32.73
C GLU A 544 -10.86 20.38 -34.19
N PRO A 545 -11.59 19.43 -34.78
CA PRO A 545 -11.40 19.05 -36.17
C PRO A 545 -11.62 20.23 -37.15
N ARG A 546 -10.73 20.40 -38.14
CA ARG A 546 -10.83 21.46 -39.17
C ARG A 546 -11.96 21.23 -40.19
N GLY A 547 -12.70 20.14 -40.03
CA GLY A 547 -13.92 19.75 -40.74
C GLY A 547 -14.56 18.60 -39.96
N THR A 548 -15.79 18.19 -40.31
CA THR A 548 -16.47 17.09 -39.61
C THR A 548 -15.63 15.80 -39.60
N LEU A 549 -15.65 15.07 -38.49
CA LEU A 549 -15.08 13.73 -38.40
C LEU A 549 -15.69 12.82 -39.50
N PRO A 550 -14.90 11.97 -40.18
CA PRO A 550 -15.42 11.05 -41.19
C PRO A 550 -16.56 10.18 -40.64
N GLY A 551 -17.75 10.25 -41.24
CA GLY A 551 -18.95 9.55 -40.76
C GLY A 551 -18.89 8.03 -40.94
N GLY A 552 -19.43 7.29 -39.97
CA GLY A 552 -19.48 5.82 -39.95
C GLY A 552 -18.15 5.11 -39.68
N LYS A 553 -17.05 5.85 -39.47
CA LYS A 553 -15.68 5.36 -39.33
C LYS A 553 -15.27 5.20 -37.87
N THR A 554 -14.27 4.37 -37.61
CA THR A 554 -13.64 4.29 -36.28
C THR A 554 -12.49 5.28 -36.21
N ILE A 555 -12.58 6.22 -35.28
CA ILE A 555 -11.54 7.19 -34.96
C ILE A 555 -10.74 6.66 -33.76
N ARG A 556 -9.42 6.84 -33.80
CA ARG A 556 -8.49 6.57 -32.71
C ARG A 556 -7.87 7.88 -32.25
N VAL A 557 -7.99 8.17 -30.96
CA VAL A 557 -7.24 9.18 -30.24
C VAL A 557 -6.08 8.49 -29.54
N THR A 558 -4.87 9.04 -29.67
CA THR A 558 -3.68 8.54 -28.99
C THR A 558 -2.96 9.70 -28.33
N ILE A 559 -2.94 9.70 -27.00
CA ILE A 559 -2.06 10.55 -26.19
C ILE A 559 -0.75 9.77 -26.03
N GLY A 560 0.37 10.34 -26.49
CA GLY A 560 1.69 9.74 -26.36
C GLY A 560 2.09 9.54 -24.90
N GLY A 561 2.85 8.48 -24.64
CA GLY A 561 3.57 8.26 -23.39
C GLY A 561 5.08 8.48 -23.56
N GLY A 562 5.83 8.39 -22.47
CA GLY A 562 7.26 8.66 -22.44
C GLY A 562 7.58 10.15 -22.63
N ALA A 563 8.85 10.46 -22.90
CA ALA A 563 9.37 11.82 -22.99
C ALA A 563 8.74 12.69 -24.10
N SER A 564 8.14 12.07 -25.13
CA SER A 564 7.41 12.76 -26.22
C SER A 564 5.88 12.81 -25.98
N GLY A 565 5.43 12.35 -24.81
CA GLY A 565 4.02 12.33 -24.43
C GLY A 565 3.52 13.64 -23.83
N VAL A 566 2.23 13.67 -23.48
CA VAL A 566 1.67 14.81 -22.72
C VAL A 566 2.11 14.71 -21.27
N ARG A 567 2.68 15.79 -20.76
CA ARG A 567 3.27 15.89 -19.43
C ARG A 567 2.40 16.71 -18.48
N LEU A 568 2.31 16.30 -17.21
CA LEU A 568 1.84 17.14 -16.11
C LEU A 568 2.92 18.13 -15.65
N ALA A 569 2.51 19.34 -15.29
CA ALA A 569 3.40 20.40 -14.81
C ALA A 569 4.32 19.95 -13.67
N ASN A 570 3.87 19.02 -12.82
CA ASN A 570 4.64 18.41 -11.72
C ASN A 570 5.88 17.65 -12.17
N GLY A 571 5.89 17.05 -13.37
CA GLY A 571 6.93 16.10 -13.76
C GLY A 571 6.48 15.13 -14.82
N ASN A 572 5.35 14.47 -14.59
CA ASN A 572 5.15 13.09 -15.05
C ASN A 572 4.40 13.00 -16.38
N TRP A 573 4.67 11.90 -17.09
CA TRP A 573 3.95 11.42 -18.28
C TRP A 573 3.52 9.96 -18.04
N THR A 574 2.59 9.44 -18.84
CA THR A 574 2.27 8.00 -18.81
C THR A 574 3.43 7.20 -19.42
N THR A 575 3.71 6.00 -18.91
CA THR A 575 4.80 5.14 -19.43
C THR A 575 4.53 4.66 -20.84
N ALA A 576 3.29 4.26 -21.12
CA ALA A 576 2.78 3.91 -22.45
C ALA A 576 1.82 4.99 -22.98
N ALA A 577 1.53 4.94 -24.27
CA ALA A 577 0.52 5.80 -24.90
C ALA A 577 -0.89 5.44 -24.42
N THR A 578 -1.69 6.45 -24.05
CA THR A 578 -3.10 6.27 -23.72
C THR A 578 -3.93 6.36 -25.01
N THR A 579 -4.54 5.26 -25.43
CA THR A 579 -5.39 5.20 -26.62
C THR A 579 -6.86 5.10 -26.26
N SER A 580 -7.72 5.80 -26.99
CA SER A 580 -9.17 5.59 -27.03
C SER A 580 -9.62 5.47 -28.48
N THR A 581 -10.58 4.59 -28.75
CA THR A 581 -11.23 4.44 -30.04
C THR A 581 -12.72 4.65 -29.92
N PHE A 582 -13.35 5.30 -30.90
CA PHE A 582 -14.81 5.43 -30.97
C PHE A 582 -15.27 5.39 -32.42
N ARG A 583 -16.52 5.02 -32.66
CA ARG A 583 -17.10 4.99 -34.01
C ARG A 583 -18.06 6.15 -34.21
N THR A 584 -17.84 6.91 -35.27
CA THR A 584 -18.73 8.02 -35.66
C THR A 584 -20.03 7.52 -36.28
N GLY A 585 -21.10 8.29 -36.09
CA GLY A 585 -22.36 8.16 -36.82
C GLY A 585 -22.33 8.88 -38.18
N PHE A 586 -23.47 8.93 -38.84
CA PHE A 586 -23.69 9.70 -40.09
C PHE A 586 -24.52 10.97 -39.87
N HIS A 587 -25.04 11.17 -38.65
CA HIS A 587 -25.93 12.27 -38.31
C HIS A 587 -25.21 13.30 -37.43
N PHE A 588 -25.67 14.54 -37.53
CA PHE A 588 -25.37 15.60 -36.60
C PHE A 588 -26.18 15.42 -35.33
N ASP A 589 -25.62 15.79 -34.18
CA ASP A 589 -26.43 15.93 -32.99
C ASP A 589 -26.95 17.37 -32.85
N SER A 590 -28.22 17.48 -32.49
CA SER A 590 -28.89 18.73 -32.12
C SER A 590 -29.67 18.61 -30.80
N ILE A 591 -29.55 17.46 -30.12
CA ILE A 591 -30.12 17.21 -28.81
C ILE A 591 -29.11 17.72 -27.77
N PRO A 592 -29.47 18.67 -26.91
CA PRO A 592 -28.58 19.11 -25.84
C PRO A 592 -28.60 18.12 -24.66
N PRO A 593 -27.48 17.91 -23.96
CA PRO A 593 -27.42 17.00 -22.81
C PRO A 593 -28.31 17.47 -21.66
N GLU A 594 -28.80 16.52 -20.86
CA GLU A 594 -29.38 16.81 -19.56
C GLU A 594 -28.26 16.98 -18.52
N LEU A 595 -28.17 18.19 -17.95
CA LEU A 595 -27.38 18.45 -16.73
C LEU A 595 -28.29 18.35 -15.50
N LYS A 596 -27.84 17.70 -14.45
CA LYS A 596 -28.36 17.78 -13.08
C LYS A 596 -27.25 18.31 -12.19
N MET A 597 -27.64 19.09 -11.18
CA MET A 597 -26.73 19.67 -10.21
C MET A 597 -27.36 19.54 -8.82
N THR A 598 -26.51 19.38 -7.83
CA THR A 598 -26.80 19.21 -6.41
C THR A 598 -25.67 19.84 -5.59
N VAL A 599 -25.90 20.06 -4.30
CA VAL A 599 -24.84 20.46 -3.35
C VAL A 599 -24.76 19.37 -2.29
N ASN A 600 -23.60 18.75 -2.09
CA ASN A 600 -23.42 17.53 -1.30
C ASN A 600 -24.44 16.42 -1.67
N GLU A 601 -24.61 16.15 -2.97
CA GLU A 601 -25.61 15.22 -3.51
C GLU A 601 -27.09 15.56 -3.16
N ILE A 602 -27.39 16.69 -2.51
CA ILE A 602 -28.74 17.10 -2.14
C ILE A 602 -29.50 17.64 -3.36
N SER A 603 -30.63 17.00 -3.67
CA SER A 603 -31.52 17.33 -4.80
C SER A 603 -32.00 18.78 -4.78
N ALA A 604 -32.11 19.40 -5.96
CA ALA A 604 -32.51 20.80 -6.07
C ALA A 604 -33.94 21.11 -5.54
N LEU A 605 -34.78 20.09 -5.39
CA LEU A 605 -36.10 20.16 -4.72
C LEU A 605 -36.02 20.32 -3.19
N ARG A 606 -34.80 20.40 -2.63
CA ARG A 606 -34.48 20.53 -1.20
C ARG A 606 -33.61 21.74 -0.88
N ASN A 607 -33.39 22.63 -1.86
CA ASN A 607 -32.49 23.78 -1.72
C ASN A 607 -33.08 24.97 -0.93
N GLU A 608 -34.41 25.05 -0.78
CA GLU A 608 -35.03 26.15 -0.05
C GLU A 608 -34.72 26.02 1.43
N GLY A 609 -33.86 26.92 1.93
CA GLY A 609 -33.31 26.85 3.28
C GLY A 609 -31.97 26.12 3.41
N LEU A 610 -31.38 25.59 2.33
CA LEU A 610 -30.08 24.91 2.40
C LEU A 610 -28.98 25.88 2.86
N VAL A 611 -28.33 25.54 3.99
CA VAL A 611 -27.18 26.25 4.53
C VAL A 611 -25.94 25.34 4.49
N VAL A 612 -24.79 25.90 4.12
CA VAL A 612 -23.48 25.21 4.09
C VAL A 612 -22.45 26.03 4.89
N PRO A 613 -21.38 25.40 5.42
CA PRO A 613 -20.21 26.10 5.94
C PRO A 613 -19.48 26.89 4.83
N PRO A 614 -18.51 27.77 5.19
CA PRO A 614 -17.62 28.42 4.24
C PRO A 614 -16.85 27.48 3.30
N TYR A 615 -16.51 26.27 3.76
CA TYR A 615 -15.75 25.25 3.04
C TYR A 615 -16.07 23.85 3.58
N GLY A 616 -15.60 22.79 2.89
CA GLY A 616 -15.84 21.40 3.25
C GLY A 616 -17.09 20.80 2.61
N PHE A 617 -17.61 21.43 1.55
CA PHE A 617 -18.80 20.98 0.82
C PHE A 617 -18.52 20.84 -0.68
N ALA A 618 -19.36 20.05 -1.35
CA ALA A 618 -19.24 19.71 -2.76
C ALA A 618 -20.36 20.34 -3.60
N ILE A 619 -20.05 20.73 -4.83
CA ILE A 619 -21.04 20.99 -5.88
C ILE A 619 -20.97 19.81 -6.84
N ASP A 620 -21.96 18.94 -6.76
CA ASP A 620 -22.00 17.69 -7.51
C ASP A 620 -22.90 17.84 -8.73
N LEU A 621 -22.40 17.40 -9.87
CA LEU A 621 -23.06 17.46 -11.16
C LEU A 621 -23.17 16.05 -11.70
N SER A 622 -24.32 15.73 -12.32
CA SER A 622 -24.49 14.54 -13.14
C SER A 622 -25.01 14.95 -14.50
N PHE A 623 -24.51 14.32 -15.55
CA PHE A 623 -24.81 14.67 -16.93
C PHE A 623 -25.01 13.41 -17.76
N PHE A 624 -26.02 13.46 -18.61
CA PHE A 624 -26.43 12.36 -19.48
C PHE A 624 -26.93 12.93 -20.81
N ASP A 625 -26.65 12.23 -21.90
CA ASP A 625 -27.11 12.61 -23.22
C ASP A 625 -27.92 11.46 -23.83
N THR A 626 -29.09 11.78 -24.41
CA THR A 626 -29.90 10.84 -25.20
C THR A 626 -29.66 10.98 -26.70
N GLY A 627 -28.85 11.96 -27.10
CA GLY A 627 -28.42 12.15 -28.48
C GLY A 627 -27.38 11.12 -28.95
N SER A 628 -26.70 11.51 -30.02
CA SER A 628 -25.61 10.77 -30.66
C SER A 628 -24.22 11.33 -30.36
N SER A 629 -24.13 12.45 -29.63
CA SER A 629 -22.89 13.00 -29.09
C SER A 629 -22.76 12.65 -27.60
N THR A 630 -21.52 12.63 -27.09
CA THR A 630 -21.27 12.44 -25.66
C THR A 630 -20.98 13.78 -25.01
N VAL A 631 -21.19 13.87 -23.70
CA VAL A 631 -20.95 15.10 -22.94
C VAL A 631 -19.47 15.51 -23.02
N ASP A 632 -19.22 16.80 -23.21
CA ASP A 632 -17.89 17.39 -23.19
C ASP A 632 -17.51 17.83 -21.76
N PRO A 633 -16.67 17.08 -21.02
CA PRO A 633 -16.25 17.48 -19.68
C PRO A 633 -15.41 18.76 -19.67
N THR A 634 -14.74 19.12 -20.77
CA THR A 634 -13.94 20.37 -20.85
C THR A 634 -14.79 21.62 -20.98
N SER A 635 -16.04 21.47 -21.46
CA SER A 635 -17.01 22.56 -21.51
C SER A 635 -17.63 22.91 -20.16
N LEU A 636 -17.41 22.09 -19.11
CA LEU A 636 -18.00 22.33 -17.79
C LEU A 636 -17.66 23.74 -17.32
N PHE A 637 -18.70 24.54 -17.14
CA PHE A 637 -18.61 25.89 -16.62
C PHE A 637 -19.44 25.95 -15.35
N VAL A 638 -18.77 26.13 -14.21
CA VAL A 638 -19.38 26.38 -12.90
C VAL A 638 -19.03 27.80 -12.51
N GLN A 639 -20.04 28.59 -12.15
CA GLN A 639 -19.90 29.96 -11.69
C GLN A 639 -20.61 30.13 -10.36
N LEU A 640 -19.87 30.60 -9.36
CA LEU A 640 -20.41 31.09 -8.10
C LEU A 640 -20.74 32.58 -8.21
N SER A 641 -21.76 33.01 -7.49
CA SER A 641 -22.15 34.42 -7.36
C SER A 641 -22.72 34.64 -5.96
N GLY A 642 -22.14 35.59 -5.23
CA GLY A 642 -22.45 35.88 -3.83
C GLY A 642 -21.61 37.06 -3.32
N PRO A 643 -21.62 37.34 -2.00
CA PRO A 643 -20.80 38.38 -1.41
C PRO A 643 -19.30 38.02 -1.40
N GLY A 644 -18.44 39.05 -1.37
CA GLY A 644 -16.99 38.88 -1.26
C GLY A 644 -16.30 38.42 -2.55
N SER A 645 -15.08 37.92 -2.42
CA SER A 645 -14.35 37.29 -3.52
C SER A 645 -14.79 35.84 -3.65
N VAL A 646 -15.08 35.38 -4.87
CA VAL A 646 -15.46 33.99 -5.16
C VAL A 646 -14.42 33.34 -6.08
N PRO A 647 -14.16 32.03 -5.97
CA PRO A 647 -13.27 31.33 -6.88
C PRO A 647 -13.71 31.50 -8.35
N THR A 648 -12.75 31.74 -9.24
CA THR A 648 -13.04 31.89 -10.67
C THR A 648 -13.51 30.56 -11.27
N PRO A 649 -14.25 30.55 -12.40
CA PRO A 649 -14.64 29.30 -13.07
C PRO A 649 -13.45 28.40 -13.45
N ALA A 650 -12.27 28.98 -13.70
CA ALA A 650 -11.04 28.21 -13.96
C ALA A 650 -10.47 27.59 -12.68
N ALA A 651 -10.51 28.31 -11.54
CA ALA A 651 -10.14 27.76 -10.24
C ALA A 651 -11.09 26.64 -9.81
N LEU A 652 -12.42 26.84 -9.97
CA LEU A 652 -13.42 25.80 -9.70
C LEU A 652 -13.20 24.55 -10.57
N PHE A 653 -12.93 24.70 -11.87
CA PHE A 653 -12.52 23.57 -12.72
C PHE A 653 -11.24 22.90 -12.21
N GLY A 654 -10.30 23.68 -11.66
CA GLY A 654 -9.11 23.23 -10.95
C GLY A 654 -9.40 22.29 -9.78
N LEU A 655 -10.50 22.51 -9.05
CA LEU A 655 -10.98 21.71 -7.92
C LEU A 655 -11.92 20.56 -8.32
N THR A 656 -12.24 20.44 -9.62
CA THR A 656 -13.18 19.43 -10.10
C THR A 656 -12.53 18.06 -10.27
N THR A 657 -13.18 17.05 -9.69
CA THR A 657 -13.00 15.63 -10.00
C THR A 657 -14.04 15.19 -11.02
N PHE A 658 -13.67 14.32 -11.97
CA PHE A 658 -14.53 13.91 -13.09
C PHE A 658 -14.74 12.40 -13.16
N SER A 659 -16.00 12.00 -13.35
CA SER A 659 -16.44 10.64 -13.70
C SER A 659 -16.90 10.59 -15.17
N ALA A 660 -17.38 9.44 -15.64
CA ALA A 660 -17.94 9.30 -16.98
C ALA A 660 -19.23 10.13 -17.20
N SER A 661 -20.04 10.28 -16.15
CA SER A 661 -21.35 10.94 -16.19
C SER A 661 -21.56 11.92 -15.02
N GLN A 662 -20.49 12.23 -14.27
CA GLN A 662 -20.54 13.10 -13.10
C GLN A 662 -19.30 13.97 -13.01
N ALA A 663 -19.42 15.08 -12.27
CA ALA A 663 -18.30 15.89 -11.82
C ALA A 663 -18.59 16.37 -10.40
N SER A 664 -17.57 16.51 -9.55
CA SER A 664 -17.72 17.04 -8.19
C SER A 664 -16.66 18.11 -7.95
N VAL A 665 -17.13 19.33 -7.67
CA VAL A 665 -16.29 20.50 -7.33
C VAL A 665 -16.20 20.60 -5.82
N GLN A 666 -15.01 20.38 -5.27
CA GLN A 666 -14.79 20.47 -3.82
C GLN A 666 -14.43 21.90 -3.43
N ILE A 667 -15.20 22.51 -2.51
CA ILE A 667 -14.85 23.82 -1.94
C ILE A 667 -13.99 23.57 -0.70
N ASP A 668 -12.67 23.57 -0.89
CA ASP A 668 -11.70 23.37 0.19
C ASP A 668 -11.48 24.64 1.04
N HIS A 669 -10.66 24.51 2.08
CA HIS A 669 -10.36 25.61 3.01
C HIS A 669 -9.61 26.78 2.34
N ALA A 670 -8.83 26.53 1.29
CA ALA A 670 -8.14 27.59 0.53
C ALA A 670 -9.11 28.38 -0.37
N ASN A 671 -10.27 27.81 -0.69
CA ASN A 671 -11.32 28.39 -1.52
C ASN A 671 -12.59 28.76 -0.72
N ALA A 672 -12.46 28.96 0.59
CA ALA A 672 -13.57 29.26 1.50
C ALA A 672 -14.39 30.49 1.08
N LEU A 673 -15.72 30.36 1.16
CA LEU A 673 -16.68 31.39 0.78
C LEU A 673 -17.09 32.27 1.97
N ALA A 674 -17.27 33.57 1.74
CA ALA A 674 -17.75 34.50 2.76
C ALA A 674 -19.22 34.24 3.13
N THR A 675 -19.62 34.55 4.37
CA THR A 675 -20.99 34.41 4.89
C THR A 675 -22.03 35.17 4.03
N GLY A 676 -23.12 34.51 3.62
CA GLY A 676 -24.24 35.16 2.90
C GLY A 676 -24.99 34.26 1.91
N LYS A 677 -25.82 34.86 1.05
CA LYS A 677 -26.61 34.12 0.05
C LYS A 677 -25.84 33.95 -1.25
N TYR A 678 -25.78 32.71 -1.74
CA TYR A 678 -25.09 32.35 -2.97
C TYR A 678 -26.03 31.77 -4.01
N THR A 679 -25.61 31.93 -5.26
CA THR A 679 -26.13 31.19 -6.40
C THR A 679 -24.95 30.51 -7.09
N VAL A 680 -25.06 29.20 -7.29
CA VAL A 680 -24.22 28.48 -8.24
C VAL A 680 -25.01 28.26 -9.53
N ALA A 681 -24.41 28.66 -10.65
CA ALA A 681 -24.88 28.33 -11.99
C ALA A 681 -23.89 27.34 -12.62
N ALA A 682 -24.41 26.29 -13.24
CA ALA A 682 -23.61 25.37 -14.03
C ALA A 682 -24.23 25.12 -15.40
N SER A 683 -23.36 25.01 -16.40
CA SER A 683 -23.69 24.59 -17.75
C SER A 683 -22.60 23.68 -18.31
N ILE A 684 -22.99 22.81 -19.23
CA ILE A 684 -22.12 21.88 -19.92
C ILE A 684 -22.65 21.69 -21.34
N ARG A 685 -21.78 21.32 -22.27
CA ARG A 685 -22.14 21.01 -23.66
C ARG A 685 -21.90 19.53 -23.95
N ASP A 686 -22.48 19.04 -25.03
CA ASP A 686 -21.95 17.85 -25.70
C ASP A 686 -20.70 18.22 -26.52
N LEU A 687 -20.07 17.21 -27.13
CA LEU A 687 -18.93 17.43 -28.03
C LEU A 687 -19.33 18.07 -29.37
N SER A 688 -20.61 18.06 -29.75
CA SER A 688 -21.14 18.80 -30.92
C SER A 688 -21.39 20.29 -30.62
N GLY A 689 -21.28 20.72 -29.36
CA GLY A 689 -21.45 22.09 -28.91
C GLY A 689 -22.86 22.44 -28.42
N ASN A 690 -23.82 21.51 -28.44
CA ASN A 690 -25.18 21.70 -27.93
C ASN A 690 -25.14 21.98 -26.42
N LEU A 691 -25.73 23.08 -25.97
CA LEU A 691 -25.65 23.54 -24.59
C LEU A 691 -26.79 22.97 -23.75
N ALA A 692 -26.46 22.24 -22.69
CA ALA A 692 -27.42 21.82 -21.67
C ALA A 692 -28.12 23.04 -21.07
N LYS A 693 -29.42 22.91 -20.73
CA LYS A 693 -30.16 23.95 -20.02
C LYS A 693 -29.47 24.24 -18.68
N THR A 694 -28.92 25.45 -18.54
CA THR A 694 -28.20 25.91 -17.34
C THR A 694 -28.99 25.57 -16.08
N LYS A 695 -28.33 24.89 -15.13
CA LYS A 695 -28.88 24.64 -13.81
C LYS A 695 -28.42 25.71 -12.85
N LEU A 696 -29.31 26.07 -11.94
CA LEU A 696 -29.11 27.12 -10.96
C LEU A 696 -29.56 26.60 -9.60
N ILE A 697 -28.67 26.67 -8.60
CA ILE A 697 -28.96 26.35 -7.21
C ILE A 697 -28.68 27.57 -6.36
N LYS A 698 -29.60 27.85 -5.44
CA LYS A 698 -29.43 28.87 -4.39
C LYS A 698 -29.17 28.16 -3.08
N PHE A 699 -28.23 28.69 -2.30
CA PHE A 699 -27.90 28.21 -0.96
C PHE A 699 -27.40 29.39 -0.12
N THR A 700 -27.27 29.18 1.19
CA THR A 700 -26.70 30.18 2.11
C THR A 700 -25.39 29.63 2.66
N VAL A 701 -24.31 30.41 2.61
CA VAL A 701 -23.10 30.15 3.39
C VAL A 701 -23.28 30.80 4.76
N ALA A 702 -23.05 30.04 5.83
CA ALA A 702 -23.05 30.58 7.18
C ALA A 702 -21.87 30.02 7.98
N ASP A 703 -21.32 30.82 8.89
CA ASP A 703 -20.29 30.34 9.81
C ASP A 703 -20.86 29.31 10.78
N ALA A 704 -20.09 28.26 11.03
CA ALA A 704 -20.45 27.16 11.92
C ALA A 704 -20.28 27.56 13.41
N ASN A 705 -21.20 28.39 13.93
CA ASN A 705 -21.38 28.61 15.37
C ASN A 705 -21.78 27.27 16.05
N PRO A 706 -21.21 26.90 17.21
CA PRO A 706 -21.72 25.84 18.10
C PRO A 706 -23.24 25.62 18.11
N ASP A 707 -24.06 26.69 18.10
CA ASP A 707 -25.53 26.58 18.15
C ASP A 707 -26.20 26.07 16.86
N VAL A 708 -25.47 26.06 15.73
CA VAL A 708 -25.93 25.55 14.41
C VAL A 708 -25.00 24.47 13.85
N ARG A 709 -24.04 23.99 14.64
CA ARG A 709 -23.22 22.83 14.30
C ARG A 709 -24.04 21.55 14.45
N PRO A 710 -23.91 20.58 13.52
CA PRO A 710 -24.66 19.32 13.58
C PRO A 710 -24.36 18.51 14.84
N PHE A 711 -23.10 18.55 15.29
CA PHE A 711 -22.58 17.95 16.53
C PHE A 711 -21.13 18.43 16.76
N GLU A 712 -20.51 18.04 17.87
CA GLU A 712 -19.11 18.35 18.14
C GLU A 712 -18.16 17.59 17.21
N ARG A 713 -17.06 18.25 16.80
CA ARG A 713 -16.12 17.87 15.71
C ARG A 713 -15.58 16.43 15.71
N THR A 714 -15.69 15.69 16.80
CA THR A 714 -15.49 14.23 16.81
C THR A 714 -16.38 13.62 17.89
N GLN A 715 -17.38 12.87 17.46
CA GLN A 715 -18.29 12.15 18.34
C GLN A 715 -17.64 10.84 18.77
N ILE A 716 -17.58 10.58 20.08
CA ILE A 716 -17.08 9.31 20.61
C ILE A 716 -18.28 8.48 21.07
N VAL A 717 -18.44 7.29 20.49
CA VAL A 717 -19.48 6.33 20.88
C VAL A 717 -18.79 5.11 21.49
N ARG A 718 -19.04 4.86 22.78
CA ARG A 718 -18.68 3.59 23.41
C ARG A 718 -19.70 2.52 23.04
N VAL A 719 -19.27 1.55 22.25
CA VAL A 719 -20.04 0.36 21.88
C VAL A 719 -19.78 -0.73 22.93
N MET A 720 -20.78 -1.01 23.77
CA MET A 720 -20.68 -1.91 24.91
C MET A 720 -21.23 -3.31 24.57
N PHE A 721 -20.34 -4.21 24.17
CA PHE A 721 -20.65 -5.65 24.06
C PHE A 721 -20.49 -6.38 25.41
N ASP A 722 -19.90 -5.71 26.41
CA ASP A 722 -19.60 -6.18 27.78
C ASP A 722 -20.76 -5.93 28.77
N SER A 723 -21.93 -5.58 28.25
CA SER A 723 -23.11 -5.22 29.03
C SER A 723 -23.84 -6.48 29.51
N ASP A 724 -24.15 -6.54 30.81
CA ASP A 724 -24.99 -7.55 31.46
C ASP A 724 -26.17 -6.82 32.13
N ARG A 725 -27.37 -6.97 31.56
CA ARG A 725 -28.60 -6.21 31.86
C ARG A 725 -29.79 -7.14 32.10
N GLU A 726 -29.52 -8.24 32.77
CA GLU A 726 -30.59 -9.18 33.07
C GLU A 726 -31.75 -8.60 33.90
N ARG A 727 -32.89 -9.27 33.71
CA ARG A 727 -34.23 -8.93 34.16
C ARG A 727 -34.27 -8.27 35.55
N GLY A 728 -34.69 -7.00 35.59
CA GLY A 728 -34.84 -6.25 36.83
C GLY A 728 -33.55 -5.60 37.37
N GLY A 729 -32.53 -5.45 36.52
CA GLY A 729 -31.29 -4.74 36.86
C GLY A 729 -30.33 -5.55 37.73
N LYS A 730 -30.40 -6.89 37.63
CA LYS A 730 -29.49 -7.82 38.31
C LYS A 730 -28.92 -8.77 37.28
N GLY A 731 -27.75 -8.40 36.79
CA GLY A 731 -26.98 -9.22 35.86
C GLY A 731 -26.74 -10.64 36.37
N ASN A 732 -26.66 -11.61 35.46
CA ASN A 732 -26.42 -13.01 35.83
C ASN A 732 -24.93 -13.39 35.85
N GLY A 733 -24.04 -12.47 35.44
CA GLY A 733 -22.59 -12.65 35.32
C GLY A 733 -22.10 -12.91 33.89
N GLN A 734 -23.01 -13.00 32.91
CA GLN A 734 -22.74 -13.13 31.49
C GLN A 734 -23.26 -11.90 30.75
N ALA A 735 -22.55 -11.44 29.71
CA ALA A 735 -22.99 -10.31 28.92
C ALA A 735 -24.19 -10.68 28.03
N ASP A 736 -25.14 -9.76 27.83
CA ASP A 736 -26.36 -9.95 27.05
C ASP A 736 -26.07 -10.46 25.62
N PHE A 737 -25.00 -9.91 25.01
CA PHE A 737 -24.50 -10.31 23.70
C PHE A 737 -23.92 -11.74 23.69
N ASP A 738 -23.34 -12.13 24.82
CA ASP A 738 -22.99 -13.50 25.21
C ASP A 738 -24.13 -14.49 24.92
N GLU A 739 -25.31 -14.15 25.42
CA GLU A 739 -26.49 -14.99 25.38
C GLU A 739 -27.08 -15.02 23.97
N ASP A 740 -27.24 -13.85 23.33
CA ASP A 740 -27.66 -13.74 21.93
C ASP A 740 -26.80 -14.60 20.99
N LEU A 741 -25.47 -14.60 21.18
CA LEU A 741 -24.56 -15.42 20.37
C LEU A 741 -24.75 -16.93 20.63
N ILE A 742 -25.06 -17.35 21.85
CA ILE A 742 -25.37 -18.75 22.18
C ILE A 742 -26.72 -19.16 21.57
N ASP A 743 -27.74 -18.32 21.68
CA ASP A 743 -29.10 -18.61 21.21
C ASP A 743 -29.23 -18.57 19.67
N LEU A 744 -28.43 -17.74 19.00
CA LEU A 744 -28.21 -17.80 17.55
C LEU A 744 -27.35 -19.00 17.11
N GLY A 745 -26.67 -19.68 18.04
CA GLY A 745 -25.78 -20.81 17.77
C GLY A 745 -24.43 -20.40 17.17
N LEU A 746 -24.00 -19.16 17.36
CA LEU A 746 -22.67 -18.65 17.02
C LEU A 746 -21.64 -18.87 18.15
N MET A 747 -22.12 -19.21 19.34
CA MET A 747 -21.33 -19.68 20.49
C MET A 747 -22.00 -20.88 21.13
N ALA A 748 -21.28 -21.58 22.01
CA ALA A 748 -21.74 -22.77 22.71
C ALA A 748 -21.72 -22.59 24.23
N THR A 749 -22.79 -22.99 24.93
CA THR A 749 -22.85 -22.97 26.40
C THR A 749 -21.68 -23.77 26.99
N GLY A 750 -20.90 -23.15 27.88
CA GLY A 750 -19.74 -23.77 28.53
C GLY A 750 -18.47 -23.89 27.68
N ASP A 751 -18.45 -23.36 26.45
CA ASP A 751 -17.30 -23.33 25.52
C ASP A 751 -16.51 -24.66 25.40
N PRO A 752 -17.15 -25.79 25.04
CA PRO A 752 -16.56 -27.12 25.17
C PRO A 752 -15.34 -27.39 24.26
N VAL A 753 -15.01 -26.50 23.32
CA VAL A 753 -13.77 -26.57 22.52
C VAL A 753 -12.93 -25.28 22.55
N GLY A 754 -13.23 -24.31 23.42
CA GLY A 754 -12.44 -23.07 23.58
C GLY A 754 -12.53 -22.08 22.42
N THR A 755 -13.64 -22.07 21.67
CA THR A 755 -13.82 -21.24 20.47
C THR A 755 -14.68 -19.99 20.69
N ASN A 756 -15.40 -19.87 21.82
CA ASN A 756 -16.34 -18.77 22.04
C ASN A 756 -15.67 -17.40 21.98
N ALA A 757 -14.51 -17.24 22.62
CA ALA A 757 -13.77 -15.97 22.61
C ALA A 757 -13.42 -15.52 21.17
N ARG A 758 -13.07 -16.47 20.31
CA ARG A 758 -12.78 -16.21 18.89
C ARG A 758 -14.04 -15.85 18.11
N MET A 759 -15.16 -16.51 18.38
CA MET A 759 -16.45 -16.19 17.75
C MET A 759 -16.97 -14.81 18.18
N ARG A 760 -16.90 -14.48 19.46
CA ARG A 760 -17.20 -13.13 19.97
C ARG A 760 -16.37 -12.09 19.23
N GLN A 761 -15.04 -12.27 19.16
CA GLN A 761 -14.15 -11.35 18.46
C GLN A 761 -14.56 -11.17 16.99
N LEU A 762 -14.78 -12.26 16.24
CA LEU A 762 -15.15 -12.21 14.83
C LEU A 762 -16.45 -11.43 14.59
N VAL A 763 -17.47 -11.61 15.45
CA VAL A 763 -18.72 -10.87 15.34
C VAL A 763 -18.54 -9.41 15.76
N THR A 764 -17.87 -9.12 16.87
CA THR A 764 -17.67 -7.73 17.32
C THR A 764 -16.84 -6.91 16.33
N ASP A 765 -15.77 -7.49 15.79
CA ASP A 765 -14.96 -6.87 14.72
C ASP A 765 -15.81 -6.66 13.46
N GLY A 766 -16.70 -7.61 13.13
CA GLY A 766 -17.66 -7.49 12.04
C GLY A 766 -18.66 -6.34 12.23
N VAL A 767 -19.27 -6.22 13.42
CA VAL A 767 -20.21 -5.14 13.76
C VAL A 767 -19.53 -3.78 13.64
N LEU A 768 -18.35 -3.63 14.24
CA LEU A 768 -17.58 -2.40 14.20
C LEU A 768 -17.13 -2.07 12.78
N ARG A 769 -16.68 -3.06 11.99
CA ARG A 769 -16.36 -2.89 10.57
C ARG A 769 -17.55 -2.33 9.79
N ILE A 770 -18.73 -2.95 9.89
CA ILE A 770 -19.95 -2.49 9.17
C ILE A 770 -20.32 -1.07 9.59
N ALA A 771 -20.31 -0.77 10.90
CA ALA A 771 -20.64 0.55 11.40
C ALA A 771 -19.62 1.62 10.95
N ASN A 772 -18.31 1.30 10.99
CA ASN A 772 -17.24 2.15 10.47
C ASN A 772 -17.38 2.37 8.94
N GLU A 773 -17.67 1.32 8.17
CA GLU A 773 -17.89 1.41 6.71
C GLU A 773 -19.07 2.33 6.37
N LEU A 774 -20.17 2.26 7.11
CA LEU A 774 -21.35 3.15 6.93
C LEU A 774 -21.05 4.61 7.27
N PHE A 775 -20.16 4.87 8.25
CA PHE A 775 -19.61 6.21 8.53
C PHE A 775 -18.45 6.61 7.59
N GLY A 776 -18.12 5.79 6.58
CA GLY A 776 -17.08 6.08 5.58
C GLY A 776 -15.65 5.97 6.12
N ARG A 777 -15.42 5.23 7.20
CA ARG A 777 -14.09 4.94 7.79
C ARG A 777 -13.45 3.67 7.21
N ALA A 778 -12.24 3.34 7.65
CA ALA A 778 -11.62 2.04 7.44
C ALA A 778 -12.24 0.97 8.37
N PRO A 779 -12.13 -0.33 8.04
CA PRO A 779 -12.65 -1.43 8.89
C PRO A 779 -12.22 -1.34 10.35
N ASN A 780 -10.94 -1.03 10.60
CA ASN A 780 -10.34 -0.83 11.92
C ASN A 780 -10.70 0.52 12.59
N GLY A 781 -11.62 1.29 12.03
CA GLY A 781 -12.00 2.61 12.52
C GLY A 781 -11.07 3.75 12.12
N ALA A 782 -9.97 3.51 11.39
CA ALA A 782 -9.10 4.58 10.93
C ALA A 782 -9.83 5.56 9.99
N ARG A 783 -9.45 6.84 10.05
CA ARG A 783 -10.05 7.91 9.26
C ARG A 783 -9.67 7.77 7.78
N LYS A 784 -10.59 8.15 6.89
CA LYS A 784 -10.37 8.35 5.45
C LYS A 784 -10.81 9.76 5.06
N ASP A 785 -10.43 10.19 3.87
CA ASP A 785 -10.96 11.42 3.29
C ASP A 785 -12.48 11.34 3.14
N GLY A 786 -13.18 12.37 3.62
CA GLY A 786 -14.65 12.36 3.68
C GLY A 786 -15.27 11.35 4.66
N SER A 787 -14.52 10.76 5.60
CA SER A 787 -15.14 10.05 6.73
C SER A 787 -16.03 11.00 7.56
N VAL A 788 -17.10 10.45 8.12
CA VAL A 788 -17.88 11.12 9.17
C VAL A 788 -17.05 11.25 10.45
N SER A 789 -17.23 12.37 11.15
CA SER A 789 -16.59 12.66 12.44
C SER A 789 -17.22 11.91 13.61
N VAL A 790 -17.44 10.60 13.46
CA VAL A 790 -17.86 9.66 14.52
C VAL A 790 -16.76 8.63 14.70
N ARG A 791 -16.46 8.29 15.94
CA ARG A 791 -15.46 7.30 16.36
C ARG A 791 -16.12 6.27 17.26
N LEU A 792 -16.00 5.00 16.88
CA LEU A 792 -16.49 3.87 17.68
C LEU A 792 -15.34 3.34 18.53
N VAL A 793 -15.57 3.20 19.83
CA VAL A 793 -14.63 2.60 20.79
C VAL A 793 -15.33 1.52 21.60
N THR A 794 -14.67 0.41 21.91
CA THR A 794 -15.24 -0.63 22.80
C THR A 794 -14.94 -0.35 24.28
N ARG A 795 -13.78 0.26 24.52
CA ARG A 795 -13.31 0.67 25.85
C ARG A 795 -13.87 2.03 26.24
N LYS A 796 -13.90 2.31 27.55
CA LYS A 796 -14.31 3.62 28.07
C LYS A 796 -13.19 4.65 27.76
N PRO A 797 -13.47 5.73 27.02
CA PRO A 797 -12.47 6.76 26.81
C PRO A 797 -12.18 7.52 28.12
N CYS A 798 -10.91 7.90 28.25
CA CYS A 798 -10.27 8.71 29.28
C CYS A 798 -10.92 10.09 29.48
N GLY A 799 -11.96 10.17 30.32
CA GLY A 799 -12.60 11.44 30.70
C GLY A 799 -13.42 12.13 29.60
N ALA A 800 -13.09 11.90 28.33
CA ALA A 800 -13.73 12.48 27.17
C ALA A 800 -15.25 12.22 27.18
N PRO A 801 -16.08 13.25 26.94
CA PRO A 801 -17.52 13.09 26.78
C PRO A 801 -17.83 12.08 25.65
N HIS A 802 -18.69 11.09 25.94
CA HIS A 802 -19.04 10.03 24.99
C HIS A 802 -20.44 9.46 25.24
N MET A 803 -21.13 9.13 24.14
CA MET A 803 -22.31 8.28 24.14
C MET A 803 -21.96 6.84 24.54
N LYS A 804 -22.95 6.10 25.07
CA LYS A 804 -22.83 4.67 25.42
C LYS A 804 -24.01 3.90 24.84
N ILE A 805 -23.73 2.99 23.90
CA ILE A 805 -24.75 2.13 23.29
C ILE A 805 -24.34 0.70 23.60
N ALA A 806 -25.18 -0.05 24.31
CA ALA A 806 -24.95 -1.48 24.42
C ALA A 806 -25.45 -2.21 23.19
N VAL A 807 -24.85 -3.37 22.97
CA VAL A 807 -25.29 -4.34 21.99
C VAL A 807 -25.59 -5.62 22.74
N GLY A 808 -26.78 -6.17 22.54
CA GLY A 808 -27.22 -7.42 23.14
C GLY A 808 -28.52 -7.29 23.94
N GLY A 809 -29.18 -8.43 24.14
CA GLY A 809 -30.35 -8.61 24.99
C GLY A 809 -31.69 -8.25 24.34
N MET A 810 -32.76 -8.39 25.13
CA MET A 810 -34.12 -8.00 24.78
C MET A 810 -34.42 -6.53 25.14
N ASP A 811 -35.44 -5.92 24.53
CA ASP A 811 -35.90 -4.57 24.91
C ASP A 811 -36.41 -4.58 26.37
N PRO A 812 -35.76 -3.87 27.31
CA PRO A 812 -36.14 -3.91 28.73
C PRO A 812 -37.47 -3.22 29.03
N GLN A 813 -38.05 -2.47 28.07
CA GLN A 813 -39.43 -1.97 28.17
C GLN A 813 -40.49 -3.00 27.71
N GLY A 814 -40.05 -4.13 27.15
CA GLY A 814 -40.91 -5.20 26.68
C GLY A 814 -41.53 -6.06 27.78
N SER A 815 -42.31 -7.06 27.36
CA SER A 815 -42.94 -8.02 28.27
C SER A 815 -41.89 -8.87 28.98
N GLN A 816 -41.84 -8.73 30.31
CA GLN A 816 -40.85 -9.31 31.22
C GLN A 816 -40.95 -10.85 31.40
N GLY A 817 -41.65 -11.57 30.51
CA GLY A 817 -41.92 -13.00 30.65
C GLY A 817 -41.70 -13.82 29.39
N ARG A 818 -41.05 -13.24 28.37
CA ARG A 818 -40.77 -13.89 27.09
C ARG A 818 -39.45 -14.64 27.13
N GLY A 819 -39.39 -15.78 26.47
CA GLY A 819 -38.17 -16.49 26.11
C GLY A 819 -37.88 -16.41 24.60
N TYR A 820 -36.73 -16.91 24.18
CA TYR A 820 -36.33 -16.85 22.78
C TYR A 820 -37.27 -17.65 21.85
N GLY A 821 -37.88 -16.95 20.87
CA GLY A 821 -38.93 -17.47 19.97
C GLY A 821 -40.36 -17.00 20.28
N ASP A 822 -40.55 -16.21 21.34
CA ASP A 822 -41.84 -15.56 21.66
C ASP A 822 -42.12 -14.29 20.82
N PRO A 823 -43.35 -13.74 20.86
CA PRO A 823 -43.69 -12.49 20.17
C PRO A 823 -42.83 -11.28 20.61
N SER A 824 -41.99 -10.79 19.69
CA SER A 824 -41.20 -9.56 19.83
C SER A 824 -42.07 -8.30 19.96
N THR A 825 -41.51 -7.25 20.57
CA THR A 825 -42.02 -5.88 20.49
C THR A 825 -41.89 -5.23 19.11
N GLY A 826 -41.00 -5.74 18.26
CA GLY A 826 -40.56 -5.08 17.03
C GLY A 826 -39.51 -3.98 17.24
N VAL A 827 -39.06 -3.72 18.47
CA VAL A 827 -38.05 -2.70 18.80
C VAL A 827 -36.65 -3.31 18.71
N LEU A 828 -35.89 -2.96 17.66
CA LEU A 828 -34.52 -3.45 17.45
C LEU A 828 -33.45 -2.59 18.15
N GLY A 829 -33.80 -1.37 18.57
CA GLY A 829 -32.90 -0.48 19.28
C GLY A 829 -33.61 0.73 19.90
N ARG A 830 -32.90 1.42 20.79
CA ARG A 830 -33.31 2.68 21.44
C ARG A 830 -32.08 3.55 21.75
N ALA A 831 -32.16 4.84 21.45
CA ALA A 831 -31.20 5.85 21.88
C ALA A 831 -31.89 7.19 22.21
N LEU A 832 -31.27 8.02 23.05
CA LEU A 832 -31.69 9.42 23.25
C LEU A 832 -30.77 10.37 22.47
N PHE A 833 -31.29 11.55 22.21
CA PHE A 833 -30.59 12.65 21.54
C PHE A 833 -29.58 13.32 22.48
N ASP A 834 -28.28 13.18 22.16
CA ASP A 834 -27.16 13.85 22.83
C ASP A 834 -26.00 14.15 21.84
N TYR A 835 -26.32 14.91 20.80
CA TYR A 835 -25.39 15.35 19.74
C TYR A 835 -24.13 16.12 20.19
N ARG A 836 -24.01 16.46 21.48
CA ARG A 836 -22.81 17.09 22.06
C ARG A 836 -22.09 16.20 23.07
N ASN A 837 -22.46 14.92 23.21
CA ASN A 837 -22.02 14.04 24.30
C ASN A 837 -22.16 14.69 25.70
N SER A 838 -23.09 15.64 25.83
CA SER A 838 -23.25 16.54 26.97
C SER A 838 -23.74 15.84 28.23
N ARG A 839 -24.19 14.58 28.10
CA ARG A 839 -24.67 13.72 29.18
C ARG A 839 -23.75 12.52 29.33
N PRO A 840 -22.53 12.68 29.88
CA PRO A 840 -21.64 11.54 30.19
C PRO A 840 -22.26 10.56 31.21
N ASN A 841 -23.30 11.00 31.92
CA ASN A 841 -24.14 10.21 32.82
C ASN A 841 -25.41 9.63 32.18
N GLU A 842 -25.54 9.65 30.84
CA GLU A 842 -26.52 8.88 30.08
C GLU A 842 -26.14 7.39 30.14
N ASN A 843 -26.29 6.85 31.35
CA ASN A 843 -25.89 5.52 31.75
C ASN A 843 -27.13 4.63 31.76
N ASN A 844 -27.03 3.50 31.09
CA ASN A 844 -27.99 2.40 31.26
C ASN A 844 -27.73 1.64 32.56
N ALA A 845 -27.82 2.35 33.69
CA ALA A 845 -27.65 1.83 35.03
C ALA A 845 -28.99 1.92 35.77
N GLY A 846 -29.73 0.81 35.81
CA GLY A 846 -30.85 0.55 36.73
C GLY A 846 -32.16 1.34 36.56
N THR A 847 -32.14 2.59 36.12
CA THR A 847 -33.34 3.45 36.02
C THR A 847 -33.51 4.18 34.68
N SER A 848 -32.59 3.97 33.74
CA SER A 848 -32.68 4.48 32.36
C SER A 848 -33.71 3.69 31.55
N PRO A 849 -34.41 4.28 30.56
CA PRO A 849 -35.33 3.57 29.65
C PRO A 849 -34.72 2.43 28.80
N GLY A 850 -33.44 2.08 28.98
CA GLY A 850 -32.77 1.00 28.28
C GLY A 850 -32.40 1.40 26.86
N LEU A 851 -31.16 1.88 26.69
CA LEU A 851 -30.62 2.33 25.41
C LEU A 851 -29.60 1.31 24.89
N GLY A 852 -29.71 0.93 23.62
CA GLY A 852 -28.92 -0.14 23.03
C GLY A 852 -29.51 -0.69 21.73
N VAL A 853 -28.87 -1.73 21.21
CA VAL A 853 -29.26 -2.54 20.06
C VAL A 853 -29.65 -3.93 20.57
N PHE A 854 -30.94 -4.26 20.47
CA PHE A 854 -31.55 -5.46 21.05
C PHE A 854 -31.56 -6.60 20.05
N VAL A 855 -30.42 -7.27 19.92
CA VAL A 855 -30.26 -8.43 19.02
C VAL A 855 -31.23 -9.55 19.39
N GLY A 856 -31.56 -9.71 20.66
CA GLY A 856 -32.54 -10.69 21.11
C GLY A 856 -33.95 -10.48 20.51
N GLU A 857 -34.41 -9.23 20.37
CA GLU A 857 -35.72 -8.93 19.76
C GLU A 857 -35.77 -9.30 18.25
N LEU A 858 -34.64 -9.19 17.55
CA LEU A 858 -34.51 -9.69 16.18
C LEU A 858 -34.69 -11.22 16.13
N PHE A 859 -34.06 -11.94 17.07
CA PHE A 859 -34.20 -13.39 17.16
C PHE A 859 -35.63 -13.81 17.46
N LEU A 860 -36.27 -13.18 18.48
CA LEU A 860 -37.68 -13.38 18.82
C LEU A 860 -38.56 -13.34 17.57
N TYR A 861 -38.47 -12.24 16.81
CA TYR A 861 -39.30 -12.01 15.65
C TYR A 861 -39.02 -13.00 14.51
N GLN A 862 -37.76 -13.21 14.14
CA GLN A 862 -37.40 -14.03 12.98
C GLN A 862 -37.51 -15.54 13.23
N ALA A 863 -37.15 -16.02 14.43
CA ALA A 863 -37.33 -17.42 14.80
C ALA A 863 -38.82 -17.78 14.89
N ARG A 864 -39.66 -16.89 15.45
CA ARG A 864 -41.11 -17.07 15.48
C ARG A 864 -41.72 -17.16 14.07
N LEU A 865 -41.39 -16.21 13.19
CA LEU A 865 -41.85 -16.23 11.80
C LEU A 865 -41.42 -17.49 11.05
N TYR A 866 -40.20 -17.98 11.28
CA TYR A 866 -39.74 -19.25 10.73
C TYR A 866 -40.59 -20.41 11.26
N LEU A 867 -40.81 -20.52 12.58
CA LEU A 867 -41.61 -21.59 13.18
C LEU A 867 -43.07 -21.61 12.72
N ASP A 868 -43.68 -20.43 12.49
CA ASP A 868 -45.07 -20.31 12.01
C ASP A 868 -45.23 -20.60 10.51
N LEU A 869 -44.19 -20.39 9.69
CA LEU A 869 -44.23 -20.59 8.23
C LEU A 869 -43.61 -21.91 7.76
N TYR A 870 -42.82 -22.58 8.60
CA TYR A 870 -42.19 -23.87 8.31
C TYR A 870 -43.21 -25.02 8.47
N PRO A 871 -43.22 -26.07 7.61
CA PRO A 871 -42.25 -26.40 6.56
C PRO A 871 -42.52 -25.73 5.21
N HIS A 872 -43.55 -24.89 5.09
CA HIS A 872 -44.04 -24.41 3.79
C HIS A 872 -43.12 -23.38 3.13
N TYR A 873 -42.47 -22.51 3.90
CA TYR A 873 -41.53 -21.52 3.39
C TYR A 873 -40.30 -21.37 4.30
N LEU A 874 -39.11 -21.26 3.70
CA LEU A 874 -37.84 -21.10 4.40
C LEU A 874 -37.26 -19.69 4.15
N THR A 875 -37.39 -18.82 5.17
CA THR A 875 -36.88 -17.43 5.23
C THR A 875 -35.36 -17.37 5.09
N ILE A 876 -34.75 -16.23 4.74
CA ILE A 876 -33.28 -16.11 4.69
C ILE A 876 -32.68 -16.28 6.09
N PHE A 877 -33.37 -15.80 7.12
CA PHE A 877 -33.01 -16.11 8.52
C PHE A 877 -32.96 -17.63 8.76
N GLY A 878 -34.03 -18.35 8.43
CA GLY A 878 -34.11 -19.81 8.56
C GLY A 878 -33.08 -20.56 7.71
N ARG A 879 -32.73 -20.07 6.52
CA ARG A 879 -31.63 -20.65 5.70
C ARG A 879 -30.26 -20.53 6.37
N THR A 880 -30.06 -19.48 7.15
CA THR A 880 -28.75 -19.12 7.72
C THR A 880 -28.57 -19.75 9.11
N TYR A 881 -29.53 -19.57 10.01
CA TYR A 881 -29.38 -19.94 11.41
C TYR A 881 -29.91 -21.33 11.80
N ARG A 882 -30.78 -21.96 11.00
CA ARG A 882 -31.35 -23.29 11.34
C ARG A 882 -30.26 -24.35 11.59
N GLY A 883 -29.15 -24.30 10.87
CA GLY A 883 -28.04 -25.24 11.03
C GLY A 883 -27.19 -25.02 12.30
N LEU A 884 -27.41 -23.91 13.01
CA LEU A 884 -26.59 -23.45 14.13
C LEU A 884 -27.40 -23.30 15.41
N SER A 885 -28.49 -22.54 15.39
CA SER A 885 -29.28 -22.19 16.57
C SER A 885 -29.92 -23.43 17.23
N PRO A 886 -29.72 -23.65 18.54
CA PRO A 886 -30.27 -24.80 19.25
C PRO A 886 -31.81 -24.76 19.28
N HIS A 887 -32.42 -23.57 19.39
CA HIS A 887 -33.87 -23.37 19.38
C HIS A 887 -34.56 -23.77 18.06
N MET A 888 -33.80 -23.87 16.97
CA MET A 888 -34.28 -24.35 15.67
C MET A 888 -33.79 -25.78 15.34
N GLY A 889 -33.18 -26.48 16.30
CA GLY A 889 -32.65 -27.83 16.14
C GLY A 889 -31.29 -27.91 15.42
N GLY A 890 -30.52 -26.82 15.42
CA GLY A 890 -29.18 -26.72 14.84
C GLY A 890 -28.07 -27.27 15.73
N THR A 891 -26.83 -27.17 15.24
CA THR A 891 -25.61 -27.55 15.98
C THR A 891 -24.73 -26.31 16.17
N PRO A 892 -24.68 -25.70 17.37
CA PRO A 892 -23.97 -24.45 17.62
C PRO A 892 -22.49 -24.49 17.25
N ALA A 893 -21.95 -23.36 16.82
CA ALA A 893 -20.51 -23.18 16.65
C ALA A 893 -19.80 -23.40 18.00
N GLY A 894 -18.80 -24.27 17.99
CA GLY A 894 -18.13 -24.78 19.20
C GLY A 894 -18.66 -26.12 19.70
N THR A 895 -19.65 -26.75 19.05
CA THR A 895 -20.14 -28.09 19.41
C THR A 895 -19.97 -29.15 18.33
N HIS A 896 -19.74 -28.75 17.08
CA HIS A 896 -19.55 -29.70 15.97
C HIS A 896 -18.09 -30.17 15.93
N ALA A 897 -17.86 -31.45 15.57
CA ALA A 897 -16.53 -32.07 15.60
C ALA A 897 -15.46 -31.42 14.70
N LEU A 898 -15.84 -30.53 13.79
CA LEU A 898 -14.93 -29.76 12.93
C LEU A 898 -14.60 -28.36 13.49
N ASP A 899 -15.32 -27.87 14.51
CA ASP A 899 -15.26 -26.46 14.91
C ASP A 899 -13.91 -26.08 15.51
N ALA A 900 -13.27 -26.99 16.26
CA ALA A 900 -11.91 -26.82 16.75
C ALA A 900 -10.87 -26.61 15.61
N THR A 901 -11.12 -27.17 14.43
CA THR A 901 -10.26 -26.99 13.25
C THR A 901 -10.64 -25.73 12.47
N VAL A 902 -11.93 -25.53 12.15
CA VAL A 902 -12.35 -24.45 11.24
C VAL A 902 -12.39 -23.06 11.91
N LEU A 903 -12.38 -22.99 13.24
CA LEU A 903 -12.31 -21.73 13.99
C LEU A 903 -10.90 -21.43 14.53
N ALA A 904 -9.92 -22.32 14.30
CA ALA A 904 -8.53 -22.08 14.66
C ALA A 904 -7.97 -20.87 13.90
N VAL A 905 -7.12 -20.07 14.57
CA VAL A 905 -6.46 -18.90 13.95
C VAL A 905 -5.57 -19.30 12.76
N SER A 906 -5.07 -20.54 12.75
CA SER A 906 -4.23 -21.13 11.69
C SER A 906 -5.01 -21.80 10.54
N PHE A 907 -6.35 -21.72 10.51
CA PHE A 907 -7.16 -22.41 9.51
C PHE A 907 -6.93 -21.88 8.07
N ASN A 908 -6.62 -22.78 7.14
CA ASN A 908 -6.40 -22.46 5.71
C ASN A 908 -7.55 -22.95 4.82
N TYR A 909 -8.46 -22.04 4.46
CA TYR A 909 -9.65 -22.33 3.64
C TYR A 909 -9.33 -22.97 2.27
N ASN A 910 -8.20 -22.62 1.65
CA ASN A 910 -7.80 -23.14 0.34
C ASN A 910 -7.32 -24.59 0.41
N GLN A 911 -6.86 -25.06 1.58
CA GLN A 911 -6.41 -26.44 1.82
C GLN A 911 -7.45 -27.31 2.52
N ALA A 912 -8.53 -26.70 3.04
CA ALA A 912 -9.60 -27.39 3.76
C ALA A 912 -10.35 -28.43 2.90
N THR A 913 -10.93 -29.43 3.55
CA THR A 913 -11.86 -30.39 2.93
C THR A 913 -13.19 -29.72 2.54
N PRO A 914 -14.00 -30.34 1.65
CA PRO A 914 -15.33 -29.84 1.34
C PRO A 914 -16.23 -29.67 2.58
N ASN A 915 -16.16 -30.59 3.55
CA ASN A 915 -16.98 -30.55 4.76
C ASN A 915 -16.55 -29.41 5.70
N GLU A 916 -15.26 -29.19 5.87
CA GLU A 916 -14.72 -28.06 6.63
C GLU A 916 -15.12 -26.72 5.98
N ARG A 917 -14.99 -26.59 4.65
CA ARG A 917 -15.48 -25.40 3.95
C ARG A 917 -16.97 -25.16 4.13
N VAL A 918 -17.80 -26.21 4.08
CA VAL A 918 -19.25 -26.09 4.30
C VAL A 918 -19.56 -25.62 5.73
N ARG A 919 -18.91 -26.21 6.75
CA ARG A 919 -19.10 -25.79 8.16
C ARG A 919 -18.60 -24.37 8.40
N TYR A 920 -17.40 -24.04 7.91
CA TYR A 920 -16.82 -22.70 7.96
C TYR A 920 -17.76 -21.67 7.31
N ASN A 921 -18.21 -21.90 6.08
CA ASN A 921 -19.09 -20.98 5.37
C ASN A 921 -20.44 -20.81 6.06
N ALA A 922 -21.00 -21.86 6.68
CA ALA A 922 -22.23 -21.74 7.46
C ALA A 922 -22.05 -20.82 8.68
N ILE A 923 -20.99 -21.02 9.47
CA ILE A 923 -20.68 -20.20 10.65
C ILE A 923 -20.37 -18.76 10.22
N MET A 924 -19.48 -18.56 9.25
CA MET A 924 -19.05 -17.23 8.82
C MET A 924 -20.17 -16.45 8.14
N LYS A 925 -21.07 -17.09 7.40
CA LYS A 925 -22.28 -16.41 6.87
C LYS A 925 -23.18 -15.95 8.01
N ALA A 926 -23.43 -16.79 9.01
CA ALA A 926 -24.27 -16.42 10.16
C ALA A 926 -23.63 -15.30 11.01
N ALA A 927 -22.31 -15.32 11.18
CA ALA A 927 -21.56 -14.26 11.85
C ALA A 927 -21.62 -12.92 11.07
N ASP A 928 -21.47 -12.96 9.74
CA ASP A 928 -21.54 -11.77 8.88
C ASP A 928 -22.98 -11.22 8.73
N ASP A 929 -24.00 -12.08 8.62
CA ASP A 929 -25.42 -11.67 8.65
C ASP A 929 -25.75 -10.95 9.97
N LEU A 930 -25.33 -11.50 11.13
CA LEU A 930 -25.51 -10.85 12.43
C LEU A 930 -24.75 -9.52 12.49
N ALA A 931 -23.47 -9.54 12.14
CA ALA A 931 -22.62 -8.35 12.15
C ALA A 931 -23.17 -7.21 11.29
N LYS A 932 -23.74 -7.54 10.12
CA LYS A 932 -24.44 -6.59 9.24
C LYS A 932 -25.67 -6.00 9.91
N VAL A 933 -26.58 -6.83 10.40
CA VAL A 933 -27.83 -6.36 11.01
C VAL A 933 -27.53 -5.50 12.24
N THR A 934 -26.74 -6.01 13.18
CA THR A 934 -26.35 -5.30 14.39
C THR A 934 -25.56 -4.02 14.08
N GLY A 935 -24.68 -4.04 13.07
CA GLY A 935 -23.96 -2.85 12.62
C GLY A 935 -24.87 -1.78 11.99
N ILE A 936 -25.86 -2.17 11.19
CA ILE A 936 -26.85 -1.24 10.61
C ILE A 936 -27.72 -0.61 11.72
N VAL A 937 -28.23 -1.42 12.66
CA VAL A 937 -29.04 -0.91 13.78
C VAL A 937 -28.20 -0.06 14.74
N LEU A 938 -26.94 -0.41 15.01
CA LEU A 938 -26.02 0.43 15.79
C LEU A 938 -25.86 1.82 15.16
N VAL A 939 -25.69 1.90 13.84
CA VAL A 939 -25.62 3.18 13.12
C VAL A 939 -26.98 3.91 13.11
N HIS A 940 -28.10 3.18 13.13
CA HIS A 940 -29.44 3.77 13.33
C HIS A 940 -29.56 4.48 14.67
N GLU A 941 -29.21 3.80 15.76
CA GLU A 941 -29.28 4.35 17.12
C GLU A 941 -28.29 5.50 17.34
N ILE A 942 -27.07 5.43 16.78
CA ILE A 942 -26.16 6.58 16.76
C ILE A 942 -26.80 7.76 16.01
N GLY A 943 -27.50 7.49 14.91
CA GLY A 943 -28.24 8.51 14.15
C GLY A 943 -29.33 9.21 14.98
N HIS A 944 -30.07 8.47 15.80
CA HIS A 944 -30.98 9.06 16.80
C HIS A 944 -30.23 9.99 17.77
N SER A 945 -29.10 9.55 18.32
CA SER A 945 -28.32 10.37 19.24
C SER A 945 -27.74 11.64 18.62
N LEU A 946 -27.36 11.60 17.34
CA LEU A 946 -26.85 12.75 16.58
C LEU A 946 -27.94 13.67 16.01
N GLY A 947 -29.23 13.39 16.26
CA GLY A 947 -30.34 14.23 15.83
C GLY A 947 -30.73 14.08 14.36
N LEU A 948 -30.34 12.96 13.72
CA LEU A 948 -30.82 12.62 12.38
C LEU A 948 -32.31 12.21 12.37
N VAL A 949 -32.87 11.97 13.56
CA VAL A 949 -34.27 11.61 13.81
C VAL A 949 -34.76 12.38 15.04
N ALA A 950 -35.96 12.97 14.98
CA ALA A 950 -36.47 13.85 16.03
C ALA A 950 -36.73 13.12 17.38
N PRO A 951 -36.46 13.74 18.53
CA PRO A 951 -36.74 13.15 19.85
C PRO A 951 -38.17 13.49 20.32
N GLY A 952 -38.98 12.46 20.56
CA GLY A 952 -40.34 12.58 21.11
C GLY A 952 -41.39 11.80 20.30
N MET A 953 -42.65 11.81 20.75
CA MET A 953 -43.76 11.53 19.82
C MET A 953 -43.79 12.63 18.75
N PRO A 954 -44.20 12.34 17.50
CA PRO A 954 -43.80 13.12 16.34
C PRO A 954 -44.47 14.51 16.26
N SER A 955 -43.85 15.52 16.89
CA SER A 955 -43.85 16.93 16.46
C SER A 955 -43.07 17.85 17.41
N ALA A 956 -41.84 18.24 17.01
CA ALA A 956 -41.20 19.57 17.22
C ALA A 956 -39.65 19.52 17.22
N GLY A 957 -39.03 19.30 16.05
CA GLY A 957 -37.59 19.51 15.82
C GLY A 957 -36.64 18.40 16.33
N LEU A 958 -35.60 18.01 15.60
CA LEU A 958 -35.23 18.32 14.22
C LEU A 958 -35.87 17.24 13.31
N HIS A 959 -36.86 17.64 12.49
CA HIS A 959 -37.64 16.79 11.56
C HIS A 959 -38.58 15.74 12.18
N GLY A 960 -39.55 16.23 12.95
CA GLY A 960 -40.80 15.51 13.25
C GLY A 960 -42.01 16.16 12.57
N ASP A 961 -42.06 16.17 11.23
CA ASP A 961 -43.26 16.56 10.47
C ASP A 961 -43.25 15.94 9.04
N LEU A 962 -44.29 16.24 8.25
CA LEU A 962 -44.42 15.82 6.84
C LEU A 962 -43.48 16.57 5.87
N SER A 963 -42.52 17.33 6.37
CA SER A 963 -41.57 18.05 5.52
C SER A 963 -40.51 17.12 4.92
N LEU A 964 -39.57 17.79 4.26
CA LEU A 964 -38.58 17.33 3.29
C LEU A 964 -37.77 16.06 3.63
N HIS A 965 -37.74 15.63 4.90
CA HIS A 965 -36.83 14.61 5.42
C HIS A 965 -37.45 13.21 5.54
N ASN A 966 -38.78 13.09 5.77
CA ASN A 966 -39.40 11.80 6.09
C ASN A 966 -40.56 11.39 5.14
N ALA A 967 -41.10 12.31 4.32
CA ALA A 967 -42.20 12.01 3.40
C ALA A 967 -41.86 11.01 2.26
N SER A 968 -40.66 10.44 2.22
CA SER A 968 -40.19 9.50 1.19
C SER A 968 -38.94 8.71 1.65
N THR A 969 -38.99 7.98 2.78
CA THR A 969 -37.90 7.06 3.18
C THR A 969 -37.87 5.80 2.33
N GLY A 970 -36.70 5.48 1.76
CA GLY A 970 -36.46 4.22 1.07
C GLY A 970 -36.09 3.11 2.06
N ILE A 971 -36.44 1.86 1.74
CA ILE A 971 -36.12 0.71 2.60
C ILE A 971 -34.60 0.50 2.81
N THR A 972 -33.76 1.04 1.92
CA THR A 972 -32.28 1.01 1.96
C THR A 972 -31.64 2.12 2.80
N ASP A 973 -32.42 3.08 3.32
CA ASP A 973 -31.87 4.18 4.11
C ASP A 973 -31.59 3.72 5.54
N VAL A 974 -30.39 3.99 6.08
CA VAL A 974 -30.04 3.61 7.47
C VAL A 974 -30.97 4.28 8.50
N MET A 975 -31.61 5.42 8.19
CA MET A 975 -32.60 6.09 9.05
C MET A 975 -34.06 5.73 8.71
N SER A 976 -34.32 4.66 7.95
CA SER A 976 -35.69 4.22 7.64
C SER A 976 -36.41 3.71 8.90
N ALA A 977 -37.70 3.98 9.04
CA ALA A 977 -38.54 3.36 10.08
C ALA A 977 -38.98 1.92 9.74
N VAL A 978 -38.62 1.41 8.55
CA VAL A 978 -39.01 0.09 8.04
C VAL A 978 -37.74 -0.71 7.75
N ILE A 979 -37.02 -1.10 8.81
CA ILE A 979 -35.81 -1.92 8.71
C ILE A 979 -36.14 -3.36 9.11
N GLY A 980 -36.06 -4.31 8.16
CA GLY A 980 -36.30 -5.73 8.41
C GLY A 980 -35.03 -6.57 8.20
N TYR A 981 -34.91 -7.70 8.90
CA TYR A 981 -33.79 -8.63 8.74
C TYR A 981 -33.50 -8.94 7.27
N GLU A 982 -34.54 -9.38 6.56
CA GLU A 982 -34.46 -9.84 5.16
C GLU A 982 -33.96 -8.73 4.23
N SER A 983 -34.27 -7.45 4.48
CA SER A 983 -33.69 -6.33 3.72
C SER A 983 -32.25 -6.07 4.14
N MET A 984 -31.94 -6.01 5.44
CA MET A 984 -30.58 -5.76 5.95
C MET A 984 -29.52 -6.72 5.41
N VAL A 985 -29.87 -7.98 5.17
CA VAL A 985 -28.94 -8.97 4.61
C VAL A 985 -28.96 -9.08 3.08
N SER A 986 -29.93 -8.46 2.39
CA SER A 986 -30.11 -8.59 0.92
C SER A 986 -29.88 -7.31 0.11
N VAL A 987 -29.97 -6.13 0.71
CA VAL A 987 -29.72 -4.84 0.03
C VAL A 987 -28.59 -4.06 0.69
N LYS A 988 -27.91 -3.23 -0.10
CA LYS A 988 -26.87 -2.33 0.42
C LYS A 988 -27.51 -1.12 1.10
N TYR A 989 -27.24 -0.95 2.39
CA TYR A 989 -27.66 0.22 3.15
C TYR A 989 -26.66 1.38 3.02
N ALA A 990 -27.18 2.61 3.11
CA ALA A 990 -26.38 3.84 3.13
C ALA A 990 -27.12 4.97 3.87
N PHE A 991 -26.38 6.00 4.27
CA PHE A 991 -26.99 7.28 4.66
C PHE A 991 -27.56 8.01 3.43
N ARG A 992 -28.66 8.73 3.64
CA ARG A 992 -29.16 9.73 2.69
C ARG A 992 -28.11 10.82 2.47
N PRO A 993 -27.96 11.37 1.25
CA PRO A 993 -27.09 12.52 0.96
C PRO A 993 -27.12 13.63 2.00
N LEU A 994 -28.32 14.10 2.37
CA LEU A 994 -28.52 15.18 3.34
C LEU A 994 -28.01 14.81 4.75
N ASN A 995 -28.28 13.59 5.20
CA ASN A 995 -27.84 13.11 6.51
C ASN A 995 -26.32 12.87 6.53
N LEU A 996 -25.75 12.34 5.44
CA LEU A 996 -24.32 12.16 5.30
C LEU A 996 -23.57 13.50 5.21
N ALA A 997 -24.15 14.49 4.53
CA ALA A 997 -23.62 15.85 4.48
C ALA A 997 -23.66 16.52 5.86
N TYR A 998 -24.76 16.35 6.62
CA TYR A 998 -24.88 16.82 8.00
C TYR A 998 -23.81 16.16 8.89
N LEU A 999 -23.64 14.83 8.76
CA LEU A 999 -22.62 14.06 9.46
C LEU A 999 -21.16 14.44 9.08
N ARG A 1000 -20.96 15.13 7.96
CA ARG A 1000 -19.66 15.61 7.48
C ARG A 1000 -19.39 17.10 7.77
N GLU A 1001 -20.28 17.76 8.52
CA GLU A 1001 -20.33 19.22 8.67
C GLU A 1001 -20.50 20.00 7.34
N ALA A 1002 -20.80 19.32 6.23
CA ALA A 1002 -20.91 19.90 4.89
C ALA A 1002 -22.23 20.64 4.64
N VAL A 1003 -23.21 20.50 5.54
CA VAL A 1003 -24.40 21.36 5.64
C VAL A 1003 -24.61 21.79 7.09
N LEU A 1004 -25.25 22.94 7.26
CA LEU A 1004 -25.72 23.44 8.55
C LEU A 1004 -27.25 23.43 8.56
N LEU A 1005 -27.86 23.09 9.69
CA LEU A 1005 -29.30 23.21 9.91
C LEU A 1005 -29.55 24.38 10.88
N LYS A 1006 -30.68 25.07 10.70
CA LYS A 1006 -31.10 26.26 11.46
C LYS A 1006 -32.50 26.07 12.03
#